data_AF-A0AAP0QZ09-F1
#
_entry.id   AF-A0AAP0QZ09-F1
#
_cell.length_a   1.000
_cell.length_b   1.000
_cell.length_c   1.000
_cell.angle_alpha   90.00
_cell.angle_beta   90.00
_cell.angle_gamma   90.00
#
_symmetry.space_group_name_H-M   'P 1'
#
loop_
_entity.id
_entity.type
_entity.pdbx_description
1 polymer ?
#
loop_
_entity_poly.entity_id
_entity_poly.type
_entity_poly.pdbx_seq_one_letter_code
_entity_poly.pdbx_strand_id
1 'polypeptide(L)'
;MERRIENSLVKLIWCVLVSLLMVMGYVGAASSRPTRINSKFNNYGEQLRRNLLANGLGMTPPMGYVMCGIVGIILTAKLMRKSSEKQASIIHTDALISTGLSKLGYIYVNIDDCWAEIARNDKGELVPKNLTFPSGIKALADYVHGKGLKLGIYSSAGYFTCAKAMPGSLGHEEKDAKTFASWGIDYLKYDNCNNDGTKPTVRFPVMTRALMKAGRPIFYSLCEWGDMHPALWGFKVGNSWRTTNDIADTWDSMMSRADMNEIYAELARPGGWNDPDMLEVGNGGMTKNEYIVHFSIWAISKAPLLIGCDVRNMTKDTMEIVANREVIDVNQDPLGIQARKVRSEGDQEIWAGPLSGYRVALLLVNRGPQRYSITANWDDLAIPAKSVVEARDLWEHKTLRTKFVGNVTATVDSHSCKMYVLKPIGVTEVSVASSRATILGTGADDKLNHNNQPLRRNLLANGLAETPAMGWNSWNHFWGNINEDIIKAAADALVSSGLAKLGYIYVNIDDCWGEQDRDEKGNLQARNTTFPSGIKALADYVHGKGLKLGIYSSAGYYTCSKQMPGSLGYEDQDAKTFASWGVDYLKYDNCYNDGSKPMDRYPVMTRALMNTGRPIYYSLCEWGDMHPALWGDKVGNSWRTTGDIEDTWDSMISRADENEAFAKYARPGGWNDPDMLEVGNGGMTKDEYIVHFSIWAISKAPLLLGCDVRNMTDDTLEIVGNKEVIAVNQDPLGIQAKKVRWEGDQEVWAAPLSGYRIALLLVNRGPWRYAVTAKWEDIGIPPNSVVEARDLWEHKTLTKQFVGNLSAMVGSHACKMYILKPIS
;
A
#
# COMPACT_ATOMS: atom_id res chain seq x y z
N MET A 1 -40.43 -48.56 51.65
CA MET A 1 -40.17 -48.77 50.21
C MET A 1 -40.48 -47.50 49.39
N GLU A 2 -40.24 -46.31 49.95
CA GLU A 2 -40.57 -45.00 49.34
C GLU A 2 -39.45 -43.94 49.53
N ARG A 3 -38.22 -44.36 49.88
CA ARG A 3 -37.06 -43.45 49.99
C ARG A 3 -35.81 -43.91 49.21
N ARG A 4 -36.00 -44.72 48.17
CA ARG A 4 -34.92 -45.17 47.27
C ARG A 4 -35.20 -44.95 45.77
N ILE A 5 -36.27 -44.25 45.41
CA ILE A 5 -36.65 -43.97 44.01
C ILE A 5 -36.38 -42.48 43.62
N GLU A 6 -36.31 -41.55 44.56
CA GLU A 6 -36.04 -40.13 44.24
C GLU A 6 -34.59 -39.83 43.84
N ASN A 7 -33.60 -40.63 44.27
CA ASN A 7 -32.18 -40.39 43.92
C ASN A 7 -31.75 -40.95 42.55
N SER A 8 -32.61 -41.73 41.89
CA SER A 8 -32.32 -42.28 40.54
C SER A 8 -33.00 -41.49 39.42
N LEU A 9 -34.11 -40.79 39.69
CA LEU A 9 -34.74 -39.89 38.71
C LEU A 9 -33.96 -38.58 38.51
N VAL A 10 -33.38 -38.01 39.58
CA VAL A 10 -32.58 -36.77 39.50
C VAL A 10 -31.26 -36.99 38.73
N LYS A 11 -30.67 -38.19 38.79
CA LYS A 11 -29.47 -38.54 38.03
C LYS A 11 -29.73 -38.89 36.56
N LEU A 12 -30.91 -39.41 36.22
CA LEU A 12 -31.26 -39.71 34.83
C LEU A 12 -31.68 -38.44 34.05
N ILE A 13 -32.32 -37.48 34.73
CA ILE A 13 -32.65 -36.16 34.14
C ILE A 13 -31.37 -35.33 33.90
N TRP A 14 -30.35 -35.45 34.76
CA TRP A 14 -29.08 -34.74 34.58
C TRP A 14 -28.21 -35.32 33.45
N CYS A 15 -28.20 -36.63 33.23
CA CYS A 15 -27.43 -37.24 32.13
C CYS A 15 -28.06 -37.07 30.74
N VAL A 16 -29.39 -36.95 30.64
CA VAL A 16 -30.08 -36.68 29.36
C VAL A 16 -30.01 -35.19 28.98
N LEU A 17 -30.01 -34.28 29.96
CA LEU A 17 -29.81 -32.83 29.70
C LEU A 17 -28.37 -32.49 29.29
N VAL A 18 -27.36 -33.19 29.81
CA VAL A 18 -25.96 -32.96 29.43
C VAL A 18 -25.61 -33.57 28.07
N SER A 19 -26.36 -34.58 27.61
CA SER A 19 -26.13 -35.22 26.30
C SER A 19 -26.93 -34.57 25.15
N LEU A 20 -28.04 -33.88 25.42
CA LEU A 20 -28.75 -33.07 24.41
C LEU A 20 -28.10 -31.69 24.14
N LEU A 21 -27.25 -31.20 25.07
CA LEU A 21 -26.54 -29.92 24.93
C LEU A 21 -25.20 -30.03 24.15
N MET A 22 -24.81 -31.22 23.71
CA MET A 22 -23.58 -31.43 22.92
C MET A 22 -23.79 -31.72 21.43
N VAL A 23 -25.04 -31.68 20.91
CA VAL A 23 -25.32 -31.97 19.48
C VAL A 23 -26.10 -30.87 18.74
N MET A 24 -26.59 -29.81 19.40
CA MET A 24 -27.20 -28.66 18.71
C MET A 24 -26.82 -27.34 19.38
N GLY A 25 -26.11 -26.48 18.65
CA GLY A 25 -25.72 -25.16 19.15
C GLY A 25 -24.78 -24.41 18.22
N TYR A 26 -25.15 -24.30 16.95
CA TYR A 26 -24.59 -23.30 16.03
C TYR A 26 -25.73 -22.43 15.52
N VAL A 27 -25.43 -21.13 15.38
CA VAL A 27 -26.17 -20.03 14.74
C VAL A 27 -27.16 -19.25 15.63
N GLY A 28 -26.77 -18.02 16.00
CA GLY A 28 -27.71 -16.96 16.45
C GLY A 28 -27.22 -16.00 17.55
N ALA A 29 -26.59 -14.91 17.13
CA ALA A 29 -26.26 -13.62 17.78
C ALA A 29 -26.85 -13.26 19.18
N ALA A 30 -25.97 -12.80 20.09
CA ALA A 30 -26.16 -11.58 20.92
C ALA A 30 -24.89 -11.25 21.75
N SER A 31 -24.30 -10.09 21.43
CA SER A 31 -23.48 -9.19 22.27
C SER A 31 -22.77 -9.75 23.52
N SER A 32 -21.44 -9.85 23.47
CA SER A 32 -20.60 -9.65 24.65
C SER A 32 -19.50 -8.62 24.31
N ARG A 33 -19.45 -7.56 25.14
CA ARG A 33 -18.51 -6.44 25.05
C ARG A 33 -17.05 -6.96 25.03
N PRO A 34 -16.16 -6.44 24.16
CA PRO A 34 -14.74 -6.72 24.27
C PRO A 34 -14.21 -6.09 25.56
N THR A 35 -13.70 -6.91 26.46
CA THR A 35 -13.01 -6.46 27.65
C THR A 35 -11.72 -5.72 27.28
N ARG A 36 -11.44 -4.69 28.09
CA ARG A 36 -10.44 -3.61 28.00
C ARG A 36 -8.95 -4.02 27.96
N ILE A 37 -8.59 -5.17 27.38
CA ILE A 37 -7.22 -5.72 27.42
C ILE A 37 -6.50 -5.63 26.07
N ASN A 38 -7.21 -5.57 24.94
CA ASN A 38 -6.58 -5.46 23.61
C ASN A 38 -6.11 -4.05 23.20
N SER A 39 -6.50 -2.98 23.91
CA SER A 39 -6.06 -1.62 23.59
C SER A 39 -4.64 -1.27 24.05
N LYS A 40 -4.04 -2.05 24.95
CA LYS A 40 -2.66 -1.80 25.43
C LYS A 40 -1.58 -2.36 24.49
N PHE A 41 -1.88 -3.38 23.69
CA PHE A 41 -0.89 -3.99 22.80
C PHE A 41 -0.62 -3.18 21.51
N ASN A 42 -1.61 -2.43 21.01
CA ASN A 42 -1.45 -1.63 19.79
C ASN A 42 -0.65 -0.32 20.01
N ASN A 43 -0.56 0.18 21.24
CA ASN A 43 0.16 1.42 21.57
C ASN A 43 1.70 1.27 21.62
N TYR A 44 2.23 0.06 21.82
CA TYR A 44 3.67 -0.14 22.02
C TYR A 44 4.50 0.00 20.73
N GLY A 45 3.98 -0.45 19.58
CA GLY A 45 4.72 -0.41 18.30
C GLY A 45 4.95 1.01 17.79
N GLU A 46 3.92 1.86 17.84
CA GLU A 46 4.03 3.27 17.44
C GLU A 46 4.82 4.11 18.47
N GLN A 47 4.75 3.77 19.76
CA GLN A 47 5.58 4.42 20.77
C GLN A 47 7.06 4.03 20.63
N LEU A 48 7.36 2.76 20.33
CA LEU A 48 8.70 2.29 20.03
C LEU A 48 9.27 3.01 18.81
N ARG A 49 8.53 3.04 17.70
CA ARG A 49 8.98 3.71 16.47
C ARG A 49 9.25 5.20 16.71
N ARG A 50 8.37 5.91 17.42
CA ARG A 50 8.57 7.31 17.81
C ARG A 50 9.80 7.50 18.70
N ASN A 51 10.03 6.61 19.66
CA ASN A 51 11.24 6.64 20.49
C ASN A 51 12.52 6.36 19.69
N LEU A 52 12.47 5.50 18.67
CA LEU A 52 13.62 5.21 17.81
C LEU A 52 13.93 6.38 16.87
N LEU A 53 12.91 6.98 16.27
CA LEU A 53 13.03 8.17 15.41
C LEU A 53 13.48 9.42 16.19
N ALA A 54 12.99 9.61 17.42
CA ALA A 54 13.40 10.72 18.29
C ALA A 54 14.90 10.70 18.65
N ASN A 55 15.55 9.53 18.53
CA ASN A 55 17.00 9.38 18.74
C ASN A 55 17.81 9.48 17.42
N GLY A 56 17.19 9.86 16.31
CA GLY A 56 17.85 10.02 15.00
C GLY A 56 18.28 8.70 14.35
N LEU A 57 17.84 7.56 14.86
CA LEU A 57 18.16 6.25 14.29
C LEU A 57 17.21 5.88 13.16
N GLY A 58 17.77 5.45 12.03
CA GLY A 58 17.00 4.94 10.90
C GLY A 58 16.23 5.99 10.10
N MET A 59 16.63 7.28 10.16
CA MET A 59 16.08 8.33 9.29
C MET A 59 16.35 8.06 7.80
N THR A 60 17.49 7.45 7.51
CA THR A 60 17.84 6.85 6.22
C THR A 60 18.31 5.41 6.45
N PRO A 61 18.37 4.57 5.40
CA PRO A 61 18.90 3.22 5.50
C PRO A 61 20.37 3.25 5.95
N PRO A 62 20.81 2.34 6.83
CA PRO A 62 22.20 2.30 7.26
C PRO A 62 23.14 1.91 6.10
N MET A 63 24.30 2.54 6.07
CA MET A 63 25.38 2.22 5.12
C MET A 63 26.62 1.82 5.91
N GLY A 64 27.26 0.73 5.51
CA GLY A 64 28.42 0.22 6.24
C GLY A 64 29.09 -0.97 5.60
N TYR A 65 29.85 -1.68 6.41
CA TYR A 65 30.56 -2.90 6.08
C TYR A 65 30.14 -4.02 7.02
N VAL A 66 29.97 -5.23 6.49
CA VAL A 66 29.68 -6.44 7.28
C VAL A 66 30.79 -7.46 7.04
N MET A 67 31.40 -7.95 8.12
CA MET A 67 32.43 -8.96 8.07
C MET A 67 31.82 -10.38 8.00
N CYS A 68 31.50 -10.88 6.80
CA CYS A 68 30.86 -12.19 6.61
C CYS A 68 31.79 -13.39 6.97
N GLY A 69 31.28 -14.31 7.79
CA GLY A 69 32.00 -15.49 8.29
C GLY A 69 32.23 -16.64 7.28
N ILE A 70 31.53 -16.69 6.13
CA ILE A 70 31.59 -17.86 5.22
C ILE A 70 32.71 -17.76 4.18
N VAL A 71 32.97 -16.58 3.62
CA VAL A 71 34.25 -16.31 2.91
C VAL A 71 35.41 -16.21 3.92
N GLY A 72 35.03 -15.88 5.16
CA GLY A 72 35.86 -15.82 6.35
C GLY A 72 36.30 -17.17 6.93
N ILE A 73 36.15 -18.32 6.26
CA ILE A 73 36.81 -19.56 6.68
C ILE A 73 37.93 -19.95 5.69
N ILE A 74 37.79 -19.66 4.40
CA ILE A 74 38.81 -20.04 3.41
C ILE A 74 39.83 -18.90 3.15
N LEU A 75 39.39 -17.64 3.11
CA LEU A 75 40.34 -16.52 3.10
C LEU A 75 40.99 -16.35 4.48
N THR A 76 40.23 -16.55 5.54
CA THR A 76 40.72 -16.46 6.92
C THR A 76 41.62 -17.64 7.26
N ALA A 77 41.42 -18.85 6.73
CA ALA A 77 42.44 -19.92 6.92
C ALA A 77 43.80 -19.60 6.26
N LYS A 78 43.85 -18.78 5.20
CA LYS A 78 45.11 -18.29 4.60
C LYS A 78 45.64 -17.00 5.25
N LEU A 79 44.77 -16.10 5.73
CA LEU A 79 45.11 -14.82 6.39
C LEU A 79 45.41 -14.97 7.90
N MET A 80 44.80 -15.93 8.60
CA MET A 80 44.95 -16.19 10.04
C MET A 80 46.32 -16.76 10.42
N ARG A 81 47.19 -17.04 9.45
CA ARG A 81 48.59 -17.35 9.74
C ARG A 81 49.44 -16.11 10.03
N LYS A 82 48.93 -14.87 9.85
CA LYS A 82 49.72 -13.63 10.07
C LYS A 82 49.05 -12.46 10.81
N SER A 83 47.73 -12.45 11.08
CA SER A 83 47.09 -11.38 11.88
C SER A 83 45.80 -11.84 12.55
N SER A 84 45.57 -11.46 13.82
CA SER A 84 44.35 -11.78 14.57
C SER A 84 43.14 -10.94 14.11
N GLU A 85 41.93 -11.42 14.34
CA GLU A 85 40.68 -10.75 13.96
C GLU A 85 40.46 -9.34 14.60
N LYS A 86 41.10 -9.00 15.73
CA LYS A 86 41.22 -7.60 16.22
C LYS A 86 41.86 -6.69 15.17
N GLN A 87 42.88 -7.21 14.49
CA GLN A 87 43.52 -6.53 13.38
C GLN A 87 42.55 -6.40 12.21
N ALA A 88 41.72 -7.41 11.92
CA ALA A 88 40.74 -7.30 10.85
C ALA A 88 39.75 -6.14 11.08
N SER A 89 39.06 -6.06 12.22
CA SER A 89 38.10 -4.96 12.45
C SER A 89 38.75 -3.56 12.43
N ILE A 90 39.93 -3.44 13.04
CA ILE A 90 40.72 -2.18 13.03
C ILE A 90 41.15 -1.83 11.60
N ILE A 91 41.65 -2.80 10.83
CA ILE A 91 42.09 -2.58 9.45
C ILE A 91 40.91 -2.21 8.54
N HIS A 92 39.74 -2.83 8.67
CA HIS A 92 38.58 -2.46 7.85
C HIS A 92 38.03 -1.08 8.27
N THR A 93 38.08 -0.73 9.56
CA THR A 93 37.78 0.62 10.06
C THR A 93 38.70 1.66 9.41
N ASP A 94 40.01 1.43 9.43
CA ASP A 94 41.00 2.30 8.77
C ASP A 94 40.85 2.30 7.24
N ALA A 95 40.45 1.18 6.63
CA ALA A 95 40.19 1.07 5.20
C ALA A 95 38.99 1.92 4.78
N LEU A 96 37.86 1.91 5.50
CA LEU A 96 36.71 2.77 5.21
C LEU A 96 37.08 4.26 5.21
N ILE A 97 38.02 4.66 6.08
CA ILE A 97 38.49 6.05 6.16
C ILE A 97 39.46 6.36 5.03
N SER A 98 40.49 5.52 4.85
CA SER A 98 41.56 5.76 3.88
C SER A 98 41.08 5.66 2.43
N THR A 99 40.08 4.83 2.14
CA THR A 99 39.41 4.77 0.84
C THR A 99 38.43 5.93 0.61
N GLY A 100 38.02 6.63 1.68
CA GLY A 100 37.04 7.72 1.62
C GLY A 100 35.57 7.28 1.68
N LEU A 101 35.28 5.98 1.78
CA LEU A 101 33.92 5.44 1.90
C LEU A 101 33.17 6.02 3.11
N SER A 102 33.86 6.29 4.22
CA SER A 102 33.23 6.91 5.39
C SER A 102 32.66 8.30 5.11
N LYS A 103 33.31 9.09 4.24
CA LYS A 103 32.82 10.43 3.82
C LYS A 103 31.58 10.34 2.95
N LEU A 104 31.34 9.19 2.33
CA LEU A 104 30.14 8.91 1.54
C LEU A 104 28.97 8.40 2.38
N GLY A 105 29.18 8.11 3.66
CA GLY A 105 28.14 7.68 4.59
C GLY A 105 28.28 6.23 5.07
N TYR A 106 29.25 5.46 4.57
CA TYR A 106 29.55 4.11 5.05
C TYR A 106 30.21 4.16 6.44
N ILE A 107 29.38 4.32 7.47
CA ILE A 107 29.83 4.58 8.85
C ILE A 107 29.67 3.39 9.79
N TYR A 108 28.90 2.37 9.42
CA TYR A 108 28.73 1.17 10.24
C TYR A 108 29.82 0.13 9.94
N VAL A 109 30.45 -0.42 10.99
CA VAL A 109 31.38 -1.55 10.94
C VAL A 109 30.76 -2.69 11.72
N ASN A 110 30.20 -3.68 11.03
CA ASN A 110 29.43 -4.76 11.64
C ASN A 110 30.26 -6.05 11.74
N ILE A 111 30.41 -6.56 12.96
CA ILE A 111 31.03 -7.87 13.23
C ILE A 111 29.93 -8.92 13.14
N ASP A 112 30.07 -9.88 12.23
CA ASP A 112 29.12 -10.98 12.05
C ASP A 112 29.41 -12.14 13.04
N ASP A 113 28.80 -13.31 12.85
CA ASP A 113 29.00 -14.48 13.72
C ASP A 113 30.50 -14.83 13.93
N CYS A 114 30.82 -15.59 14.98
CA CYS A 114 32.19 -16.03 15.37
C CYS A 114 33.00 -15.11 16.29
N TRP A 115 32.41 -14.07 16.88
CA TRP A 115 33.13 -13.12 17.74
C TRP A 115 33.23 -13.51 19.24
N ALA A 116 32.32 -14.35 19.74
CA ALA A 116 32.20 -14.71 21.16
C ALA A 116 32.86 -16.06 21.51
N GLU A 117 33.25 -16.25 22.76
CA GLU A 117 33.63 -17.56 23.30
C GLU A 117 32.44 -18.53 23.25
N ILE A 118 32.73 -19.82 23.21
CA ILE A 118 31.70 -20.88 23.10
C ILE A 118 30.78 -20.98 24.32
N ALA A 119 31.17 -20.35 25.44
CA ALA A 119 30.42 -20.35 26.68
C ALA A 119 30.32 -18.93 27.25
N ARG A 120 29.20 -18.67 27.92
CA ARG A 120 29.03 -17.50 28.79
C ARG A 120 29.93 -17.64 30.02
N ASN A 121 30.31 -16.53 30.65
CA ASN A 121 31.03 -16.59 31.94
C ASN A 121 30.12 -17.04 33.09
N ASP A 122 30.67 -17.17 34.29
CA ASP A 122 29.94 -17.58 35.50
C ASP A 122 28.78 -16.63 35.89
N LYS A 123 28.76 -15.41 35.34
CA LYS A 123 27.68 -14.43 35.51
C LYS A 123 26.61 -14.54 34.42
N GLY A 124 26.76 -15.45 33.47
CA GLY A 124 25.87 -15.62 32.32
C GLY A 124 26.01 -14.53 31.26
N GLU A 125 27.16 -13.84 31.20
CA GLU A 125 27.44 -12.77 30.23
C GLU A 125 28.15 -13.34 29.00
N LEU A 126 27.91 -12.71 27.84
CA LEU A 126 28.67 -12.99 26.62
C LEU A 126 30.13 -12.58 26.81
N VAL A 127 31.05 -13.47 26.43
CA VAL A 127 32.50 -13.23 26.54
C VAL A 127 33.07 -13.11 25.13
N PRO A 128 33.73 -12.00 24.78
CA PRO A 128 34.45 -11.91 23.51
C PRO A 128 35.61 -12.90 23.47
N LYS A 129 35.88 -13.51 22.30
CA LYS A 129 37.03 -14.41 22.14
C LYS A 129 38.32 -13.71 22.53
N ASN A 130 39.06 -14.21 23.51
CA ASN A 130 40.26 -13.50 24.01
C ASN A 130 41.39 -13.47 22.95
N LEU A 131 41.54 -14.53 22.16
CA LEU A 131 42.52 -14.59 21.07
C LEU A 131 42.23 -13.58 19.96
N THR A 132 40.94 -13.34 19.70
CA THR A 132 40.42 -12.47 18.66
C THR A 132 40.34 -11.03 19.16
N PHE A 133 39.83 -10.77 20.37
CA PHE A 133 39.63 -9.47 21.01
C PHE A 133 40.32 -9.39 22.38
N PRO A 134 41.66 -9.40 22.45
CA PRO A 134 42.41 -9.42 23.73
C PRO A 134 42.21 -8.17 24.60
N SER A 135 41.57 -7.12 24.08
CA SER A 135 41.23 -5.90 24.83
C SER A 135 39.72 -5.74 25.05
N GLY A 136 38.93 -6.77 24.69
CA GLY A 136 37.47 -6.75 24.71
C GLY A 136 36.84 -5.90 23.60
N ILE A 137 35.51 -6.01 23.48
CA ILE A 137 34.71 -5.30 22.46
C ILE A 137 34.60 -3.81 22.77
N LYS A 138 34.53 -3.41 24.05
CA LYS A 138 34.49 -1.99 24.44
C LYS A 138 35.69 -1.20 23.91
N ALA A 139 36.91 -1.75 24.01
CA ALA A 139 38.10 -1.10 23.48
C ALA A 139 38.06 -0.96 21.95
N LEU A 140 37.45 -1.93 21.26
CA LEU A 140 37.22 -1.85 19.82
C LEU A 140 36.17 -0.78 19.48
N ALA A 141 35.07 -0.71 20.22
CA ALA A 141 34.05 0.32 20.06
C ALA A 141 34.63 1.73 20.25
N ASP A 142 35.41 1.94 21.32
CA ASP A 142 36.08 3.21 21.58
C ASP A 142 37.01 3.63 20.44
N TYR A 143 37.73 2.66 19.87
CA TYR A 143 38.58 2.90 18.70
C TYR A 143 37.75 3.30 17.47
N VAL A 144 36.69 2.57 17.15
CA VAL A 144 35.79 2.83 16.01
C VAL A 144 35.08 4.18 16.16
N HIS A 145 34.58 4.50 17.35
CA HIS A 145 33.96 5.78 17.68
C HIS A 145 34.95 6.93 17.61
N GLY A 146 36.19 6.73 18.08
CA GLY A 146 37.27 7.71 17.99
C GLY A 146 37.65 8.08 16.55
N LYS A 147 37.25 7.25 15.58
CA LYS A 147 37.40 7.50 14.14
C LYS A 147 36.14 8.10 13.48
N GLY A 148 35.09 8.38 14.26
CA GLY A 148 33.81 8.91 13.78
C GLY A 148 32.90 7.85 13.14
N LEU A 149 33.19 6.57 13.35
CA LEU A 149 32.41 5.44 12.82
C LEU A 149 31.55 4.81 13.93
N LYS A 150 30.69 3.86 13.57
CA LYS A 150 29.75 3.15 14.44
C LYS A 150 30.04 1.66 14.43
N LEU A 151 29.99 1.01 15.59
CA LEU A 151 30.27 -0.41 15.73
C LEU A 151 28.97 -1.22 15.81
N GLY A 152 28.84 -2.22 14.95
CA GLY A 152 27.76 -3.20 15.01
C GLY A 152 28.23 -4.58 15.45
N ILE A 153 27.30 -5.35 16.00
CA ILE A 153 27.55 -6.72 16.44
C ILE A 153 26.41 -7.65 16.02
N TYR A 154 26.72 -8.93 15.97
CA TYR A 154 25.80 -10.01 15.69
C TYR A 154 25.37 -10.74 16.97
N SER A 155 24.09 -11.14 17.05
CA SER A 155 23.61 -12.15 17.99
C SER A 155 22.44 -12.93 17.38
N SER A 156 21.95 -13.93 18.10
CA SER A 156 20.81 -14.77 17.70
C SER A 156 19.70 -14.74 18.75
N ALA A 157 18.47 -14.86 18.28
CA ALA A 157 17.24 -14.95 19.06
C ALA A 157 17.01 -16.35 19.68
N GLY A 158 17.89 -17.32 19.39
CA GLY A 158 17.84 -18.64 20.01
C GLY A 158 18.90 -18.88 21.09
N TYR A 159 19.06 -20.15 21.46
CA TYR A 159 20.05 -20.60 22.45
C TYR A 159 21.48 -20.50 21.91
N PHE A 160 21.65 -20.60 20.59
CA PHE A 160 22.94 -20.54 19.92
C PHE A 160 22.89 -19.64 18.68
N THR A 161 24.04 -19.12 18.26
CA THR A 161 24.21 -18.46 16.97
C THR A 161 24.03 -19.44 15.81
N CYS A 162 23.91 -18.96 14.57
CA CYS A 162 23.70 -19.84 13.40
C CYS A 162 24.78 -20.91 13.24
N ALA A 163 26.04 -20.63 13.59
CA ALA A 163 27.12 -21.60 13.60
C ALA A 163 26.95 -22.74 14.64
N LYS A 164 25.92 -22.69 15.51
CA LYS A 164 25.67 -23.63 16.63
C LYS A 164 26.82 -23.72 17.65
N ALA A 165 27.73 -22.76 17.63
CA ALA A 165 28.96 -22.81 18.40
C ALA A 165 29.00 -21.82 19.57
N MET A 166 28.36 -20.66 19.43
CA MET A 166 28.36 -19.61 20.46
C MET A 166 26.98 -19.43 21.08
N PRO A 167 26.91 -18.92 22.34
CA PRO A 167 25.65 -18.62 22.99
C PRO A 167 24.85 -17.56 22.22
N GLY A 168 23.58 -17.85 21.95
CA GLY A 168 22.59 -16.86 21.53
C GLY A 168 21.96 -16.16 22.74
N SER A 169 21.05 -15.22 22.50
CA SER A 169 20.51 -14.33 23.53
C SER A 169 19.19 -14.80 24.14
N LEU A 170 18.63 -15.95 23.74
CA LEU A 170 17.36 -16.44 24.27
C LEU A 170 17.42 -16.62 25.80
N GLY A 171 16.55 -15.92 26.53
CA GLY A 171 16.51 -15.91 28.00
C GLY A 171 17.55 -15.01 28.67
N HIS A 172 18.42 -14.36 27.89
CA HIS A 172 19.47 -13.45 28.35
C HIS A 172 19.34 -12.04 27.75
N GLU A 173 18.25 -11.73 27.05
CA GLU A 173 18.10 -10.55 26.20
C GLU A 173 18.33 -9.24 26.96
N GLU A 174 17.77 -9.08 28.16
CA GLU A 174 17.96 -7.85 28.97
C GLU A 174 19.42 -7.68 29.43
N LYS A 175 20.11 -8.78 29.73
CA LYS A 175 21.53 -8.76 30.12
C LYS A 175 22.43 -8.48 28.93
N ASP A 176 22.16 -9.14 27.80
CA ASP A 176 22.92 -8.97 26.57
C ASP A 176 22.74 -7.55 26.02
N ALA A 177 21.53 -7.00 26.02
CA ALA A 177 21.28 -5.61 25.62
C ALA A 177 22.05 -4.60 26.49
N LYS A 178 22.08 -4.78 27.82
CA LYS A 178 22.91 -3.96 28.72
C LYS A 178 24.40 -4.13 28.44
N THR A 179 24.83 -5.36 28.11
CA THR A 179 26.22 -5.65 27.73
C THR A 179 26.58 -4.89 26.45
N PHE A 180 25.77 -4.99 25.40
CA PHE A 180 25.95 -4.27 24.13
C PHE A 180 26.00 -2.75 24.36
N ALA A 181 25.07 -2.20 25.16
CA ALA A 181 25.08 -0.78 25.49
C ALA A 181 26.35 -0.36 26.25
N SER A 182 26.80 -1.14 27.23
CA SER A 182 28.03 -0.86 27.99
C SER A 182 29.30 -0.99 27.16
N TRP A 183 29.28 -1.84 26.13
CA TRP A 183 30.35 -1.94 25.13
C TRP A 183 30.32 -0.81 24.10
N GLY A 184 29.24 -0.04 24.00
CA GLY A 184 29.11 1.03 23.02
C GLY A 184 28.64 0.57 21.63
N ILE A 185 27.93 -0.55 21.54
CA ILE A 185 27.37 -1.01 20.26
C ILE A 185 26.32 -0.02 19.74
N ASP A 186 26.28 0.16 18.42
CA ASP A 186 25.37 1.06 17.70
C ASP A 186 24.39 0.32 16.78
N TYR A 187 24.70 -0.93 16.42
CA TYR A 187 23.93 -1.75 15.50
C TYR A 187 23.91 -3.20 15.98
N LEU A 188 22.74 -3.84 15.99
CA LEU A 188 22.57 -5.25 16.29
C LEU A 188 21.92 -5.96 15.10
N LYS A 189 22.65 -6.87 14.45
CA LYS A 189 22.08 -7.91 13.58
C LYS A 189 21.61 -9.05 14.47
N TYR A 190 20.35 -9.46 14.34
CA TYR A 190 19.74 -10.44 15.22
C TYR A 190 19.02 -11.52 14.43
N ASP A 191 19.61 -12.71 14.39
CA ASP A 191 19.12 -13.81 13.57
C ASP A 191 18.18 -14.74 14.33
N ASN A 192 17.32 -15.45 13.61
CA ASN A 192 16.35 -16.37 14.18
C ASN A 192 16.90 -17.81 14.41
N CYS A 193 18.21 -17.97 14.57
CA CYS A 193 18.88 -19.27 14.62
C CYS A 193 18.69 -20.03 15.96
N ASN A 194 18.63 -21.36 15.91
CA ASN A 194 18.63 -22.27 17.08
C ASN A 194 17.66 -21.90 18.21
N ASN A 195 16.44 -21.57 17.81
CA ASN A 195 15.41 -21.06 18.71
C ASN A 195 14.54 -22.17 19.33
N ASP A 196 13.65 -21.78 20.25
CA ASP A 196 12.75 -22.65 21.02
C ASP A 196 11.40 -22.96 20.34
N GLY A 197 11.25 -22.64 19.05
CA GLY A 197 10.00 -22.83 18.30
C GLY A 197 8.92 -21.78 18.57
N THR A 198 9.15 -20.81 19.47
CA THR A 198 8.28 -19.62 19.58
C THR A 198 8.21 -18.86 18.24
N LYS A 199 7.10 -18.17 17.99
CA LYS A 199 6.95 -17.41 16.73
C LYS A 199 7.87 -16.18 16.74
N PRO A 200 8.52 -15.81 15.62
CA PRO A 200 9.27 -14.56 15.46
C PRO A 200 8.53 -13.32 16.00
N THR A 201 7.23 -13.19 15.72
CA THR A 201 6.38 -12.08 16.17
C THR A 201 6.24 -11.97 17.70
N VAL A 202 6.61 -13.02 18.44
CA VAL A 202 6.64 -13.05 19.92
C VAL A 202 8.07 -12.88 20.43
N ARG A 203 9.04 -13.53 19.77
CA ARG A 203 10.44 -13.60 20.18
C ARG A 203 11.19 -12.29 19.99
N PHE A 204 11.17 -11.70 18.79
CA PHE A 204 11.92 -10.47 18.49
C PHE A 204 11.53 -9.27 19.37
N PRO A 205 10.23 -9.07 19.73
CA PRO A 205 9.84 -8.02 20.68
C PRO A 205 10.50 -8.11 22.07
N VAL A 206 11.00 -9.28 22.49
CA VAL A 206 11.70 -9.42 23.78
C VAL A 206 13.00 -8.61 23.76
N MET A 207 13.82 -8.82 22.73
CA MET A 207 15.07 -8.07 22.56
C MET A 207 14.80 -6.58 22.29
N THR A 208 13.73 -6.25 21.56
CA THR A 208 13.30 -4.85 21.40
C THR A 208 13.15 -4.12 22.73
N ARG A 209 12.40 -4.71 23.68
CA ARG A 209 12.20 -4.13 25.02
C ARG A 209 13.50 -4.07 25.81
N ALA A 210 14.37 -5.06 25.65
CA ALA A 210 15.68 -5.10 26.29
C ALA A 210 16.57 -3.93 25.82
N LEU A 211 16.66 -3.70 24.51
CA LEU A 211 17.42 -2.59 23.92
C LEU A 211 16.89 -1.23 24.38
N MET A 212 15.57 -1.04 24.44
CA MET A 212 14.97 0.20 24.96
C MET A 212 15.38 0.49 26.42
N LYS A 213 15.52 -0.54 27.24
CA LYS A 213 15.92 -0.41 28.66
C LYS A 213 17.43 -0.25 28.84
N ALA A 214 18.24 -0.52 27.82
CA ALA A 214 19.69 -0.59 27.95
C ALA A 214 20.36 0.80 28.09
N GLY A 215 19.63 1.88 27.84
CA GLY A 215 20.12 3.27 28.03
C GLY A 215 21.01 3.80 26.91
N ARG A 216 21.21 3.04 25.83
CA ARG A 216 21.88 3.47 24.58
C ARG A 216 20.99 3.12 23.38
N PRO A 217 20.72 4.06 22.46
CA PRO A 217 20.06 3.74 21.20
C PRO A 217 20.92 2.80 20.34
N ILE A 218 20.35 1.65 19.93
CA ILE A 218 21.01 0.64 19.08
C ILE A 218 20.09 0.36 17.89
N PHE A 219 20.61 0.47 16.67
CA PHE A 219 19.88 0.12 15.45
C PHE A 219 19.62 -1.39 15.44
N TYR A 220 18.35 -1.79 15.35
CA TYR A 220 17.96 -3.19 15.48
C TYR A 220 17.53 -3.79 14.14
N SER A 221 18.35 -4.69 13.60
CA SER A 221 18.13 -5.40 12.34
C SER A 221 17.72 -6.84 12.61
N LEU A 222 16.47 -7.19 12.37
CA LEU A 222 15.95 -8.54 12.60
C LEU A 222 16.05 -9.41 11.34
N CYS A 223 16.49 -10.66 11.51
CA CYS A 223 16.61 -11.62 10.43
C CYS A 223 15.89 -12.92 10.77
N GLU A 224 14.83 -13.21 10.03
CA GLU A 224 14.12 -14.49 10.03
C GLU A 224 13.91 -15.01 8.59
N TRP A 225 14.80 -14.60 7.68
CA TRP A 225 14.82 -15.03 6.27
C TRP A 225 13.55 -14.75 5.46
N GLY A 226 12.70 -13.81 5.91
CA GLY A 226 11.46 -13.47 5.23
C GLY A 226 10.31 -14.47 5.43
N ASP A 227 10.52 -15.53 6.23
CA ASP A 227 9.61 -16.69 6.37
C ASP A 227 8.20 -16.27 6.82
N MET A 228 8.11 -15.35 7.77
CA MET A 228 6.84 -14.81 8.27
C MET A 228 6.55 -13.39 7.79
N HIS A 229 7.03 -13.01 6.60
CA HIS A 229 6.79 -11.71 5.97
C HIS A 229 7.06 -10.53 6.92
N PRO A 230 8.30 -10.34 7.37
CA PRO A 230 8.62 -9.43 8.47
C PRO A 230 8.41 -7.97 8.10
N ALA A 231 8.25 -7.63 6.82
CA ALA A 231 7.80 -6.30 6.42
C ALA A 231 6.40 -5.93 6.97
N LEU A 232 5.53 -6.92 7.22
CA LEU A 232 4.17 -6.69 7.73
C LEU A 232 4.12 -6.41 9.25
N TRP A 233 5.19 -6.68 9.99
CA TRP A 233 5.19 -6.55 11.46
C TRP A 233 6.49 -6.00 12.06
N GLY A 234 7.62 -6.13 11.37
CA GLY A 234 8.96 -5.74 11.78
C GLY A 234 9.09 -4.25 12.10
N PHE A 235 8.27 -3.39 11.48
CA PHE A 235 8.20 -1.96 11.80
C PHE A 235 7.77 -1.65 13.24
N LYS A 236 7.13 -2.61 13.93
CA LYS A 236 6.77 -2.52 15.36
C LYS A 236 7.86 -3.05 16.28
N VAL A 237 8.98 -3.52 15.74
CA VAL A 237 9.95 -4.36 16.43
C VAL A 237 11.37 -3.79 16.26
N GLY A 238 11.80 -3.50 15.04
CA GLY A 238 13.16 -3.01 14.75
C GLY A 238 13.20 -1.90 13.71
N ASN A 239 14.43 -1.57 13.31
CA ASN A 239 14.74 -0.52 12.35
C ASN A 239 14.96 -1.05 10.93
N SER A 240 15.29 -2.33 10.78
CA SER A 240 15.25 -3.04 9.52
C SER A 240 14.88 -4.50 9.73
N TRP A 241 14.42 -5.14 8.66
CA TRP A 241 14.05 -6.54 8.67
C TRP A 241 14.41 -7.23 7.37
N ARG A 242 14.95 -8.44 7.51
CA ARG A 242 15.27 -9.31 6.38
C ARG A 242 14.01 -9.71 5.63
N THR A 243 13.86 -9.31 4.37
CA THR A 243 12.71 -9.68 3.53
C THR A 243 12.90 -10.98 2.75
N THR A 244 14.10 -11.55 2.76
CA THR A 244 14.51 -12.64 1.87
C THR A 244 15.39 -13.69 2.54
N ASN A 245 15.66 -14.80 1.84
CA ASN A 245 16.79 -15.68 2.19
C ASN A 245 18.14 -14.98 1.95
N ASP A 246 19.23 -15.65 2.39
CA ASP A 246 20.59 -15.17 2.17
C ASP A 246 20.87 -14.94 0.67
N ILE A 247 21.57 -13.84 0.38
CA ILE A 247 22.04 -13.54 -0.97
C ILE A 247 23.32 -14.34 -1.28
N ALA A 248 23.55 -14.58 -2.57
CA ALA A 248 24.78 -15.15 -3.08
C ALA A 248 25.27 -14.27 -4.23
N ASP A 249 26.58 -14.26 -4.47
CA ASP A 249 27.22 -13.48 -5.53
C ASP A 249 26.98 -14.08 -6.93
N THR A 250 25.71 -14.18 -7.33
CA THR A 250 25.27 -14.63 -8.64
C THR A 250 24.08 -13.78 -9.10
N TRP A 251 23.97 -13.59 -10.42
CA TRP A 251 22.89 -12.82 -11.04
C TRP A 251 21.51 -13.31 -10.60
N ASP A 252 21.28 -14.62 -10.65
CA ASP A 252 19.99 -15.24 -10.31
C ASP A 252 19.63 -15.04 -8.84
N SER A 253 20.60 -15.16 -7.93
CA SER A 253 20.36 -14.94 -6.51
C SER A 253 19.99 -13.48 -6.27
N MET A 254 20.80 -12.54 -6.77
CA MET A 254 20.58 -11.10 -6.62
C MET A 254 19.21 -10.68 -7.17
N MET A 255 18.88 -11.07 -8.40
CA MET A 255 17.58 -10.73 -9.00
C MET A 255 16.41 -11.38 -8.27
N SER A 256 16.56 -12.61 -7.78
CA SER A 256 15.54 -13.27 -6.97
C SER A 256 15.31 -12.52 -5.64
N ARG A 257 16.36 -12.03 -4.97
CA ARG A 257 16.22 -11.21 -3.75
C ARG A 257 15.53 -9.88 -4.06
N ALA A 258 15.89 -9.23 -5.17
CA ALA A 258 15.23 -8.01 -5.62
C ALA A 258 13.72 -8.22 -5.83
N ASP A 259 13.33 -9.29 -6.52
CA ASP A 259 11.92 -9.62 -6.79
C ASP A 259 11.14 -9.92 -5.49
N MET A 260 11.75 -10.63 -4.53
CA MET A 260 11.13 -10.90 -3.22
C MET A 260 10.98 -9.65 -2.36
N ASN A 261 11.88 -8.68 -2.50
CA ASN A 261 11.86 -7.44 -1.72
C ASN A 261 10.89 -6.40 -2.28
N GLU A 262 10.71 -6.38 -3.60
CA GLU A 262 9.91 -5.40 -4.33
C GLU A 262 8.45 -5.37 -3.84
N ILE A 263 7.87 -6.54 -3.54
CA ILE A 263 6.48 -6.65 -3.08
C ILE A 263 6.21 -5.90 -1.78
N TYR A 264 7.25 -5.53 -1.04
CA TYR A 264 7.17 -4.79 0.22
C TYR A 264 7.51 -3.31 0.08
N ALA A 265 7.69 -2.79 -1.14
CA ALA A 265 8.13 -1.41 -1.41
C ALA A 265 7.38 -0.34 -0.60
N GLU A 266 6.07 -0.50 -0.44
CA GLU A 266 5.22 0.47 0.27
C GLU A 266 5.42 0.50 1.80
N LEU A 267 6.18 -0.45 2.35
CA LEU A 267 6.39 -0.62 3.79
C LEU A 267 7.70 -0.02 4.28
N ALA A 268 8.66 0.25 3.39
CA ALA A 268 9.89 0.96 3.71
C ALA A 268 9.64 2.46 3.85
N ARG A 269 10.20 3.05 4.91
CA ARG A 269 10.02 4.47 5.28
C ARG A 269 10.97 4.83 6.41
N PRO A 270 11.19 6.13 6.69
CA PRO A 270 11.99 6.55 7.84
C PRO A 270 11.56 5.84 9.13
N GLY A 271 12.53 5.20 9.77
CA GLY A 271 12.37 4.38 10.98
C GLY A 271 12.23 2.88 10.74
N GLY A 272 12.13 2.41 9.49
CA GLY A 272 11.96 1.00 9.16
C GLY A 272 12.27 0.65 7.70
N TRP A 273 13.28 -0.19 7.47
CA TRP A 273 13.79 -0.49 6.13
C TRP A 273 13.65 -1.97 5.77
N ASN A 274 13.13 -2.23 4.57
CA ASN A 274 13.18 -3.56 3.97
C ASN A 274 14.63 -3.89 3.62
N ASP A 275 15.09 -5.06 4.04
CA ASP A 275 16.48 -5.45 3.89
C ASP A 275 16.57 -6.75 3.07
N PRO A 276 16.91 -6.68 1.77
CA PRO A 276 17.08 -7.83 0.87
C PRO A 276 18.44 -8.54 0.96
N ASP A 277 19.25 -8.17 1.96
CA ASP A 277 20.60 -8.68 2.27
C ASP A 277 21.73 -7.79 1.79
N MET A 278 22.95 -8.16 2.21
CA MET A 278 24.16 -7.39 1.99
C MET A 278 24.53 -7.24 0.51
N LEU A 279 25.41 -6.29 0.23
CA LEU A 279 25.94 -6.04 -1.10
C LEU A 279 27.05 -7.04 -1.42
N GLU A 280 26.79 -7.92 -2.37
CA GLU A 280 27.78 -8.78 -3.05
C GLU A 280 28.73 -8.03 -4.02
N VAL A 281 28.59 -6.70 -4.15
CA VAL A 281 29.40 -5.89 -5.08
C VAL A 281 30.90 -6.08 -4.82
N GLY A 282 31.60 -6.67 -5.79
CA GLY A 282 33.05 -6.87 -5.74
C GLY A 282 33.51 -8.21 -5.16
N ASN A 283 32.61 -9.18 -4.94
CA ASN A 283 32.96 -10.53 -4.49
C ASN A 283 33.47 -11.46 -5.61
N GLY A 284 33.25 -11.09 -6.88
CA GLY A 284 33.86 -11.68 -8.08
C GLY A 284 33.00 -12.66 -8.88
N GLY A 285 31.76 -12.94 -8.46
CA GLY A 285 30.82 -13.87 -9.08
C GLY A 285 29.86 -13.24 -10.10
N MET A 286 29.77 -11.91 -10.17
CA MET A 286 28.99 -11.19 -11.19
C MET A 286 29.88 -10.25 -12.03
N THR A 287 29.39 -9.88 -13.22
CA THR A 287 30.05 -8.90 -14.09
C THR A 287 29.90 -7.47 -13.54
N LYS A 288 30.70 -6.51 -14.06
CA LYS A 288 30.58 -5.09 -13.69
C LYS A 288 29.16 -4.55 -13.90
N ASN A 289 28.54 -4.86 -15.05
CA ASN A 289 27.18 -4.40 -15.36
C ASN A 289 26.15 -4.99 -14.39
N GLU A 290 26.29 -6.27 -14.05
CA GLU A 290 25.42 -6.93 -13.08
C GLU A 290 25.56 -6.32 -11.68
N TYR A 291 26.79 -5.96 -11.27
CA TYR A 291 27.02 -5.22 -10.02
C TYR A 291 26.45 -3.80 -10.04
N ILE A 292 26.46 -3.13 -11.20
CA ILE A 292 25.79 -1.83 -11.38
C ILE A 292 24.27 -2.00 -11.19
N VAL A 293 23.67 -3.05 -11.74
CA VAL A 293 22.24 -3.35 -11.52
C VAL A 293 21.98 -3.63 -10.04
N HIS A 294 22.77 -4.49 -9.40
CA HIS A 294 22.67 -4.82 -7.98
C HIS A 294 22.65 -3.56 -7.11
N PHE A 295 23.67 -2.72 -7.25
CA PHE A 295 23.77 -1.48 -6.47
C PHE A 295 22.61 -0.52 -6.76
N SER A 296 22.18 -0.41 -8.02
CA SER A 296 21.06 0.45 -8.41
C SER A 296 19.73 0.00 -7.79
N ILE A 297 19.45 -1.30 -7.79
CA ILE A 297 18.23 -1.87 -7.21
C ILE A 297 18.24 -1.69 -5.69
N TRP A 298 19.35 -1.97 -5.01
CA TRP A 298 19.45 -1.75 -3.56
C TRP A 298 19.28 -0.27 -3.21
N ALA A 299 19.89 0.62 -3.99
CA ALA A 299 19.78 2.04 -3.79
C ALA A 299 18.34 2.55 -3.96
N ILE A 300 17.69 2.23 -5.09
CA ILE A 300 16.32 2.65 -5.38
C ILE A 300 15.31 1.99 -4.41
N SER A 301 15.67 0.83 -3.86
CA SER A 301 14.87 0.11 -2.87
C SER A 301 14.93 0.69 -1.46
N LYS A 302 15.78 1.70 -1.19
CA LYS A 302 16.08 2.16 0.18
C LYS A 302 16.55 1.03 1.09
N ALA A 303 17.22 0.02 0.51
CA ALA A 303 17.81 -1.05 1.28
C ALA A 303 19.03 -0.55 2.07
N PRO A 304 19.37 -1.15 3.22
CA PRO A 304 20.69 -1.02 3.81
C PRO A 304 21.81 -1.27 2.79
N LEU A 305 22.77 -0.36 2.67
CA LEU A 305 23.93 -0.52 1.79
C LEU A 305 25.11 -1.05 2.59
N LEU A 306 25.07 -2.36 2.89
CA LEU A 306 26.09 -3.05 3.68
C LEU A 306 27.07 -3.78 2.76
N ILE A 307 28.30 -3.26 2.64
CA ILE A 307 29.36 -3.84 1.79
C ILE A 307 29.80 -5.19 2.35
N GLY A 308 29.81 -6.21 1.49
CA GLY A 308 30.26 -7.57 1.82
C GLY A 308 31.66 -7.95 1.37
N CYS A 309 32.27 -7.17 0.47
CA CYS A 309 33.61 -7.46 -0.06
C CYS A 309 34.73 -6.84 0.78
N ASP A 310 35.97 -7.26 0.53
CA ASP A 310 37.15 -6.75 1.24
C ASP A 310 37.44 -5.27 0.91
N VAL A 311 37.05 -4.36 1.81
CA VAL A 311 37.22 -2.91 1.63
C VAL A 311 38.68 -2.45 1.57
N ARG A 312 39.64 -3.31 1.94
CA ARG A 312 41.08 -2.98 1.92
C ARG A 312 41.67 -3.07 0.52
N ASN A 313 41.04 -3.85 -0.35
CA ASN A 313 41.56 -4.19 -1.66
C ASN A 313 40.43 -4.25 -2.70
N MET A 314 39.67 -3.16 -2.81
CA MET A 314 38.67 -3.03 -3.86
C MET A 314 39.33 -2.76 -5.21
N THR A 315 38.78 -3.38 -6.26
CA THR A 315 39.14 -3.01 -7.62
C THR A 315 38.64 -1.59 -7.93
N LYS A 316 39.20 -0.95 -8.96
CA LYS A 316 38.73 0.36 -9.43
C LYS A 316 37.24 0.31 -9.80
N ASP A 317 36.81 -0.77 -10.46
CA ASP A 317 35.41 -0.95 -10.87
C ASP A 317 34.49 -1.11 -9.65
N THR A 318 34.90 -1.87 -8.64
CA THR A 318 34.15 -2.00 -7.38
C THR A 318 33.99 -0.64 -6.71
N MET A 319 35.09 0.12 -6.59
CA MET A 319 35.06 1.45 -5.98
C MET A 319 34.19 2.44 -6.76
N GLU A 320 34.22 2.41 -8.10
CA GLU A 320 33.35 3.22 -8.95
C GLU A 320 31.86 2.99 -8.66
N ILE A 321 31.48 1.74 -8.38
CA ILE A 321 30.09 1.36 -8.09
C ILE A 321 29.69 1.83 -6.68
N VAL A 322 30.42 1.39 -5.64
CA VAL A 322 30.03 1.66 -4.24
C VAL A 322 30.29 3.10 -3.83
N ALA A 323 31.12 3.86 -4.57
CA ALA A 323 31.38 5.26 -4.28
C ALA A 323 30.50 6.25 -5.08
N ASN A 324 29.58 5.77 -5.93
CA ASN A 324 28.74 6.64 -6.74
C ASN A 324 27.77 7.47 -5.87
N ARG A 325 28.12 8.73 -5.65
CA ARG A 325 27.36 9.64 -4.76
C ARG A 325 25.94 9.88 -5.24
N GLU A 326 25.69 9.93 -6.54
CA GLU A 326 24.36 10.23 -7.07
C GLU A 326 23.38 9.09 -6.85
N VAL A 327 23.86 7.85 -6.97
CA VAL A 327 23.07 6.65 -6.65
C VAL A 327 22.88 6.51 -5.14
N ILE A 328 23.89 6.82 -4.33
CA ILE A 328 23.77 6.90 -2.87
C ILE A 328 22.74 7.95 -2.46
N ASP A 329 22.73 9.13 -3.08
CA ASP A 329 21.77 10.19 -2.75
C ASP A 329 20.33 9.77 -3.09
N VAL A 330 20.13 8.87 -4.07
CA VAL A 330 18.84 8.21 -4.28
C VAL A 330 18.50 7.32 -3.10
N ASN A 331 19.41 6.48 -2.60
CA ASN A 331 19.17 5.64 -1.41
C ASN A 331 18.89 6.47 -0.15
N GLN A 332 19.64 7.55 0.03
CA GLN A 332 19.65 8.40 1.23
C GLN A 332 18.68 9.58 1.15
N ASP A 333 17.85 9.67 0.10
CA ASP A 333 16.88 10.74 -0.04
C ASP A 333 15.90 10.78 1.16
N PRO A 334 15.67 11.96 1.76
CA PRO A 334 14.94 12.10 3.03
C PRO A 334 13.45 11.76 2.93
N LEU A 335 12.88 11.67 1.72
CA LEU A 335 11.51 11.19 1.56
C LEU A 335 11.39 9.72 2.00
N GLY A 336 12.47 8.94 1.89
CA GLY A 336 12.56 7.57 2.38
C GLY A 336 11.58 6.59 1.75
N ILE A 337 10.96 6.93 0.62
CA ILE A 337 10.04 6.06 -0.11
C ILE A 337 10.84 5.14 -1.03
N GLN A 338 10.70 3.83 -0.83
CA GLN A 338 11.22 2.82 -1.73
C GLN A 338 10.50 2.86 -3.08
N ALA A 339 11.28 2.89 -4.16
CA ALA A 339 10.74 2.74 -5.51
C ALA A 339 10.24 1.31 -5.73
N ARG A 340 9.23 1.19 -6.60
CA ARG A 340 8.62 -0.09 -6.97
C ARG A 340 8.84 -0.39 -8.46
N LYS A 341 8.62 -1.63 -8.84
CA LYS A 341 8.58 -2.02 -10.25
C LYS A 341 7.24 -1.55 -10.83
N VAL A 342 7.28 -0.46 -11.59
CA VAL A 342 6.08 0.14 -12.20
C VAL A 342 5.68 -0.57 -13.49
N ARG A 343 6.63 -1.23 -14.16
CA ARG A 343 6.36 -2.01 -15.36
C ARG A 343 7.35 -3.16 -15.53
N SER A 344 6.89 -4.29 -16.05
CA SER A 344 7.75 -5.41 -16.48
C SER A 344 7.24 -6.03 -17.77
N GLU A 345 8.12 -6.11 -18.76
CA GLU A 345 7.86 -6.62 -20.10
C GLU A 345 8.92 -7.67 -20.47
N GLY A 346 8.72 -8.90 -20.01
CA GLY A 346 9.65 -9.99 -20.29
C GLY A 346 10.87 -9.81 -19.41
N ASP A 347 12.04 -9.65 -20.02
CA ASP A 347 13.27 -9.41 -19.29
C ASP A 347 13.50 -7.91 -18.97
N GLN A 348 12.63 -7.02 -19.44
CA GLN A 348 12.79 -5.58 -19.25
C GLN A 348 11.93 -5.09 -18.09
N GLU A 349 12.52 -4.25 -17.24
CA GLU A 349 11.85 -3.73 -16.06
C GLU A 349 12.03 -2.21 -15.96
N ILE A 350 10.98 -1.56 -15.47
CA ILE A 350 10.96 -0.14 -15.15
C ILE A 350 10.64 -0.02 -13.68
N TRP A 351 11.57 0.56 -12.93
CA TRP A 351 11.44 0.84 -11.51
C TRP A 351 11.38 2.35 -11.32
N ALA A 352 10.44 2.81 -10.49
CA ALA A 352 10.28 4.23 -10.24
C ALA A 352 9.74 4.53 -8.85
N GLY A 353 10.14 5.68 -8.33
CA GLY A 353 9.70 6.17 -7.04
C GLY A 353 9.96 7.66 -6.87
N PRO A 354 9.13 8.36 -6.08
CA PRO A 354 9.32 9.78 -5.81
C PRO A 354 10.57 10.00 -4.94
N LEU A 355 11.21 11.13 -5.15
CA LEU A 355 12.28 11.68 -4.33
C LEU A 355 11.87 13.05 -3.79
N SER A 356 12.56 13.52 -2.77
CA SER A 356 12.40 14.88 -2.25
C SER A 356 12.60 15.96 -3.33
N GLY A 357 11.86 17.06 -3.21
CA GLY A 357 11.93 18.18 -4.15
C GLY A 357 11.31 17.88 -5.53
N TYR A 358 10.24 17.07 -5.56
CA TYR A 358 9.47 16.74 -6.77
C TYR A 358 10.27 16.02 -7.86
N ARG A 359 11.40 15.42 -7.49
CA ARG A 359 12.20 14.59 -8.38
C ARG A 359 11.64 13.17 -8.41
N VAL A 360 11.92 12.42 -9.48
CA VAL A 360 11.57 11.01 -9.60
C VAL A 360 12.84 10.21 -9.88
N ALA A 361 13.07 9.14 -9.10
CA ALA A 361 14.08 8.15 -9.44
C ALA A 361 13.49 7.20 -10.48
N LEU A 362 14.25 6.95 -11.55
CA LEU A 362 13.89 6.01 -12.60
C LEU A 362 15.05 5.04 -12.82
N LEU A 363 14.77 3.75 -12.84
CA LEU A 363 15.73 2.71 -13.17
C LEU A 363 15.14 1.80 -14.25
N LEU A 364 15.83 1.70 -15.38
CA LEU A 364 15.50 0.83 -16.50
C LEU A 364 16.45 -0.35 -16.46
N VAL A 365 15.94 -1.56 -16.23
CA VAL A 365 16.75 -2.79 -16.09
C VAL A 365 16.48 -3.71 -17.27
N ASN A 366 17.54 -4.24 -17.86
CA ASN A 366 17.45 -5.31 -18.85
C ASN A 366 18.06 -6.59 -18.27
N ARG A 367 17.19 -7.54 -17.91
CA ARG A 367 17.57 -8.87 -17.40
C ARG A 367 17.96 -9.84 -18.50
N GLY A 368 17.74 -9.46 -19.76
CA GLY A 368 17.81 -10.39 -20.88
C GLY A 368 19.22 -10.48 -21.43
N PRO A 369 19.48 -11.52 -22.25
CA PRO A 369 20.79 -11.78 -22.86
C PRO A 369 21.11 -10.84 -24.05
N GLN A 370 20.17 -9.97 -24.43
CA GLN A 370 20.29 -9.11 -25.61
C GLN A 370 20.04 -7.65 -25.25
N ARG A 371 20.73 -6.74 -25.95
CA ARG A 371 20.49 -5.29 -25.87
C ARG A 371 19.04 -4.97 -26.25
N TYR A 372 18.39 -4.11 -25.47
CA TYR A 372 16.99 -3.74 -25.67
C TYR A 372 16.77 -2.23 -25.45
N SER A 373 15.76 -1.66 -26.10
CA SER A 373 15.35 -0.26 -25.85
C SER A 373 14.13 -0.22 -24.93
N ILE A 374 14.29 0.37 -23.75
CA ILE A 374 13.26 0.44 -22.73
C ILE A 374 12.72 1.87 -22.70
N THR A 375 11.39 2.01 -22.74
CA THR A 375 10.70 3.31 -22.71
C THR A 375 9.84 3.41 -21.47
N ALA A 376 10.14 4.39 -20.61
CA ALA A 376 9.30 4.76 -19.47
C ALA A 376 8.43 5.96 -19.83
N ASN A 377 7.11 5.80 -19.72
CA ASN A 377 6.13 6.84 -20.00
C ASN A 377 5.81 7.59 -18.70
N TRP A 378 5.43 8.86 -18.79
CA TRP A 378 5.07 9.70 -17.64
C TRP A 378 3.98 9.09 -16.76
N ASP A 379 3.04 8.36 -17.37
CA ASP A 379 1.99 7.63 -16.66
C ASP A 379 2.56 6.50 -15.77
N ASP A 380 3.67 5.85 -16.17
CA ASP A 380 4.37 4.87 -15.31
C ASP A 380 4.96 5.52 -14.07
N LEU A 381 5.36 6.77 -14.20
CA LEU A 381 6.21 7.48 -13.24
C LEU A 381 5.41 8.41 -12.34
N ALA A 382 4.08 8.44 -12.51
CA ALA A 382 3.18 9.42 -11.89
C ALA A 382 3.64 10.89 -12.15
N ILE A 383 4.26 11.13 -13.31
CA ILE A 383 4.60 12.47 -13.79
C ILE A 383 3.41 12.96 -14.63
N PRO A 384 2.92 14.20 -14.46
CA PRO A 384 1.83 14.70 -15.29
C PRO A 384 2.22 14.70 -16.79
N ALA A 385 1.34 14.22 -17.67
CA ALA A 385 1.64 13.95 -19.09
C ALA A 385 2.28 15.12 -19.86
N LYS A 386 1.96 16.37 -19.52
CA LYS A 386 2.50 17.58 -20.16
C LYS A 386 3.77 18.12 -19.50
N SER A 387 4.31 17.46 -18.48
CA SER A 387 5.49 17.92 -17.77
C SER A 387 6.72 17.83 -18.68
N VAL A 388 7.47 18.91 -18.73
CA VAL A 388 8.82 18.94 -19.31
C VAL A 388 9.78 18.51 -18.22
N VAL A 389 10.64 17.53 -18.50
CA VAL A 389 11.55 16.96 -17.51
C VAL A 389 13.00 17.06 -17.99
N GLU A 390 13.89 17.42 -17.07
CA GLU A 390 15.33 17.21 -17.19
C GLU A 390 15.68 15.83 -16.62
N ALA A 391 16.42 15.03 -17.38
CA ALA A 391 16.93 13.76 -16.91
C ALA A 391 18.44 13.86 -16.63
N ARG A 392 18.85 13.48 -15.41
CA ARG A 392 20.25 13.30 -15.06
C ARG A 392 20.57 11.81 -14.98
N ASP A 393 21.50 11.35 -15.81
CA ASP A 393 22.02 9.98 -15.79
C ASP A 393 23.05 9.85 -14.67
N LEU A 394 22.77 8.97 -13.70
CA LEU A 394 23.54 8.86 -12.47
C LEU A 394 24.82 8.01 -12.65
N TRP A 395 24.84 7.13 -13.65
CA TRP A 395 26.01 6.30 -13.94
C TRP A 395 26.95 6.98 -14.94
N GLU A 396 26.43 7.86 -15.80
CA GLU A 396 27.24 8.67 -16.70
C GLU A 396 27.57 10.07 -16.14
N HIS A 397 27.07 10.40 -14.94
CA HIS A 397 27.26 11.68 -14.25
C HIS A 397 26.94 12.91 -15.11
N LYS A 398 25.93 12.79 -15.99
CA LYS A 398 25.62 13.84 -16.96
C LYS A 398 24.13 14.12 -17.05
N THR A 399 23.82 15.39 -17.19
CA THR A 399 22.47 15.85 -17.52
C THR A 399 22.27 15.69 -19.02
N LEU A 400 21.21 14.99 -19.41
CA LEU A 400 20.88 14.82 -20.82
C LEU A 400 20.46 16.16 -21.41
N ARG A 401 20.99 16.50 -22.60
CA ARG A 401 20.74 17.79 -23.25
C ARG A 401 19.28 17.94 -23.67
N THR A 402 18.64 16.84 -24.04
CA THR A 402 17.24 16.79 -24.45
C THR A 402 16.33 16.97 -23.24
N LYS A 403 15.31 17.81 -23.39
CA LYS A 403 14.20 17.87 -22.44
C LYS A 403 13.13 16.87 -22.86
N PHE A 404 12.61 16.12 -21.90
CA PHE A 404 11.68 15.03 -22.15
C PHE A 404 10.25 15.45 -21.88
N VAL A 405 9.32 14.99 -22.70
CA VAL A 405 7.88 15.17 -22.54
C VAL A 405 7.21 13.85 -22.91
N GLY A 406 6.26 13.39 -22.10
CA GLY A 406 5.53 12.15 -22.30
C GLY A 406 6.30 10.88 -21.93
N ASN A 407 7.60 10.78 -22.24
CA ASN A 407 8.40 9.59 -21.94
C ASN A 407 9.92 9.87 -21.96
N VAL A 408 10.67 8.86 -21.51
CA VAL A 408 12.12 8.73 -21.72
C VAL A 408 12.44 7.31 -22.21
N THR A 409 13.21 7.22 -23.28
CA THR A 409 13.69 5.95 -23.86
C THR A 409 15.20 5.84 -23.72
N ALA A 410 15.68 4.68 -23.29
CA ALA A 410 17.11 4.37 -23.29
C ALA A 410 17.37 2.96 -23.82
N THR A 411 18.47 2.80 -24.56
CA THR A 411 18.98 1.50 -24.94
C THR A 411 19.85 0.95 -23.83
N VAL A 412 19.51 -0.25 -23.35
CA VAL A 412 20.13 -0.92 -22.22
C VAL A 412 20.75 -2.24 -22.70
N ASP A 413 22.03 -2.44 -22.42
CA ASP A 413 22.76 -3.65 -22.78
C ASP A 413 22.24 -4.88 -22.01
N SER A 414 22.68 -6.07 -22.42
CA SER A 414 22.40 -7.32 -21.70
C SER A 414 22.86 -7.21 -20.24
N HIS A 415 22.03 -7.69 -19.31
CA HIS A 415 22.28 -7.68 -17.87
C HIS A 415 22.79 -6.33 -17.34
N SER A 416 22.16 -5.24 -17.79
CA SER A 416 22.60 -3.87 -17.50
C SER A 416 21.40 -2.99 -17.12
N CYS A 417 21.67 -1.75 -16.73
CA CYS A 417 20.64 -0.77 -16.43
C CYS A 417 21.01 0.66 -16.85
N LYS A 418 20.01 1.53 -16.85
CA LYS A 418 20.17 2.98 -16.85
C LYS A 418 19.40 3.56 -15.67
N MET A 419 20.05 4.45 -14.92
CA MET A 419 19.44 5.08 -13.75
C MET A 419 19.43 6.58 -13.93
N TYR A 420 18.25 7.18 -13.75
CA TYR A 420 18.01 8.60 -13.91
C TYR A 420 17.39 9.21 -12.65
N VAL A 421 17.76 10.46 -12.39
CA VAL A 421 16.91 11.38 -11.62
C VAL A 421 16.22 12.31 -12.62
N LEU A 422 14.90 12.28 -12.59
CA LEU A 422 14.03 13.10 -13.40
C LEU A 422 13.57 14.31 -12.58
N LYS A 423 13.82 15.52 -13.10
CA LYS A 423 13.42 16.78 -12.49
C LYS A 423 12.47 17.53 -13.42
N PRO A 424 11.20 17.73 -13.05
CA PRO A 424 10.29 18.60 -13.79
C PRO A 424 10.83 20.04 -13.91
N ILE A 425 10.68 20.63 -15.08
CA ILE A 425 11.10 22.00 -15.43
C ILE A 425 9.85 22.84 -15.60
N GLY A 426 9.82 24.03 -14.99
CA GLY A 426 8.66 24.92 -15.03
C GLY A 426 7.71 24.78 -13.84
N VAL A 427 7.97 23.85 -12.91
CA VAL A 427 7.55 24.02 -11.51
C VAL A 427 8.57 24.96 -10.88
N THR A 428 8.35 26.27 -11.03
CA THR A 428 9.15 27.27 -10.31
C THR A 428 9.02 27.01 -8.81
N GLU A 429 10.14 26.96 -8.09
CA GLU A 429 10.20 27.47 -6.71
C GLU A 429 9.52 28.85 -6.76
N VAL A 430 8.33 28.96 -6.18
CA VAL A 430 7.54 30.19 -6.28
C VAL A 430 8.21 31.25 -5.41
N SER A 431 9.05 32.06 -6.05
CA SER A 431 9.11 33.49 -5.73
C SER A 431 7.84 34.14 -6.27
N VAL A 432 7.25 34.98 -5.42
CA VAL A 432 5.93 35.59 -5.60
C VAL A 432 5.96 36.64 -6.71
N ALA A 433 5.23 36.41 -7.81
CA ALA A 433 4.65 37.48 -8.61
C ALA A 433 3.50 37.01 -9.51
N SER A 434 2.33 37.58 -9.24
CA SER A 434 1.08 37.56 -10.01
C SER A 434 1.24 37.77 -11.52
N SER A 435 0.56 36.97 -12.35
CA SER A 435 -0.62 37.42 -13.14
C SER A 435 -1.06 36.41 -14.23
N ARG A 436 -2.36 36.49 -14.54
CA ARG A 436 -3.20 35.65 -15.40
C ARG A 436 -2.83 35.69 -16.90
N ALA A 437 -3.05 34.59 -17.61
CA ALA A 437 -3.46 34.57 -19.03
C ALA A 437 -4.18 33.22 -19.32
N THR A 438 -5.51 33.19 -19.42
CA THR A 438 -6.33 33.34 -20.64
C THR A 438 -6.07 32.25 -21.69
N ILE A 439 -6.99 31.29 -21.73
CA ILE A 439 -7.13 30.23 -22.73
C ILE A 439 -7.72 30.84 -24.01
N LEU A 440 -7.06 30.60 -25.15
CA LEU A 440 -7.67 30.70 -26.47
C LEU A 440 -7.29 29.44 -27.26
N GLY A 441 -8.31 28.73 -27.72
CA GLY A 441 -8.18 27.52 -28.53
C GLY A 441 -8.15 27.79 -30.03
N THR A 442 -7.89 26.72 -30.78
CA THR A 442 -8.19 26.37 -32.19
C THR A 442 -7.23 25.20 -32.52
N GLY A 443 -7.56 24.07 -33.14
CA GLY A 443 -8.68 23.60 -33.94
C GLY A 443 -8.09 22.80 -35.12
N ALA A 444 -8.51 21.54 -35.32
CA ALA A 444 -8.19 20.62 -36.43
C ALA A 444 -6.75 20.05 -36.48
N ASP A 445 -6.45 18.79 -36.83
CA ASP A 445 -7.16 17.77 -37.61
C ASP A 445 -6.73 16.33 -37.20
N ASP A 446 -7.72 15.44 -37.12
CA ASP A 446 -7.59 13.98 -36.87
C ASP A 446 -7.23 13.23 -38.16
N LYS A 447 -6.15 12.44 -38.15
CA LYS A 447 -6.03 11.20 -38.95
C LYS A 447 -5.31 10.13 -38.12
N LEU A 448 -6.11 9.36 -37.40
CA LEU A 448 -5.74 8.13 -36.70
C LEU A 448 -5.12 7.12 -37.68
N ASN A 449 -3.90 6.68 -37.37
CA ASN A 449 -3.31 5.46 -37.92
C ASN A 449 -3.36 4.40 -36.83
N HIS A 450 -4.04 3.28 -37.12
CA HIS A 450 -4.35 2.21 -36.18
C HIS A 450 -3.11 1.59 -35.55
N ASN A 451 -3.01 1.71 -34.23
CA ASN A 451 -2.02 1.06 -33.38
C ASN A 451 -2.25 -0.45 -33.30
N ASN A 452 -1.23 -1.22 -33.69
CA ASN A 452 -1.01 -2.58 -33.21
C ASN A 452 0.02 -2.49 -32.07
N GLN A 453 -0.47 -2.31 -30.83
CA GLN A 453 0.30 -2.49 -29.59
C GLN A 453 -0.19 -3.79 -28.92
N PRO A 454 0.69 -4.74 -28.57
CA PRO A 454 0.27 -5.97 -27.90
C PRO A 454 -0.03 -5.69 -26.41
N LEU A 455 -1.31 -5.52 -26.08
CA LEU A 455 -1.85 -5.52 -24.71
C LEU A 455 -1.40 -6.78 -23.93
N ARG A 456 -0.65 -6.63 -22.82
CA ARG A 456 -0.55 -7.70 -21.82
C ARG A 456 -1.87 -7.73 -21.02
N ARG A 457 -2.62 -8.82 -21.18
CA ARG A 457 -4.04 -8.95 -20.85
C ARG A 457 -4.33 -8.88 -19.35
N ASN A 458 -4.70 -7.69 -18.86
CA ASN A 458 -5.84 -7.59 -17.95
C ASN A 458 -7.07 -8.17 -18.69
N LEU A 459 -7.91 -9.00 -18.07
CA LEU A 459 -9.10 -9.54 -18.76
C LEU A 459 -10.02 -8.39 -19.17
N LEU A 460 -10.07 -7.33 -18.34
CA LEU A 460 -10.76 -6.09 -18.60
C LEU A 460 -9.76 -4.94 -18.81
N ALA A 461 -9.50 -4.61 -20.09
CA ALA A 461 -8.80 -3.40 -20.49
C ALA A 461 -9.74 -2.56 -21.37
N ASN A 462 -10.85 -2.10 -20.78
CA ASN A 462 -11.95 -1.46 -21.51
C ASN A 462 -11.84 0.08 -21.61
N GLY A 463 -10.80 0.69 -21.01
CA GLY A 463 -10.60 2.14 -21.03
C GLY A 463 -11.61 2.93 -20.18
N LEU A 464 -12.31 2.26 -19.25
CA LEU A 464 -13.23 2.89 -18.32
C LEU A 464 -12.63 2.95 -16.90
N ALA A 465 -13.30 3.67 -16.01
CA ALA A 465 -12.96 3.75 -14.59
C ALA A 465 -11.58 4.37 -14.29
N GLU A 466 -11.08 5.27 -15.14
CA GLU A 466 -9.89 6.09 -14.83
C GLU A 466 -10.04 6.84 -13.50
N THR A 467 -11.28 7.20 -13.16
CA THR A 467 -11.72 7.65 -11.83
C THR A 467 -12.95 6.84 -11.39
N PRO A 468 -13.31 6.85 -10.10
CA PRO A 468 -14.49 6.13 -9.60
C PRO A 468 -15.78 6.57 -10.32
N ALA A 469 -16.69 5.64 -10.58
CA ALA A 469 -17.97 5.96 -11.22
C ALA A 469 -18.82 6.90 -10.35
N MET A 470 -19.53 7.83 -11.00
CA MET A 470 -20.48 8.73 -10.36
C MET A 470 -21.84 8.65 -11.05
N GLY A 471 -22.90 8.52 -10.27
CA GLY A 471 -24.23 8.32 -10.84
C GLY A 471 -25.31 8.18 -9.78
N TRP A 472 -26.39 7.51 -10.14
CA TRP A 472 -27.55 7.23 -9.30
C TRP A 472 -27.97 5.78 -9.53
N ASN A 473 -28.47 5.13 -8.48
CA ASN A 473 -29.05 3.80 -8.53
C ASN A 473 -30.44 3.81 -7.86
N SER A 474 -31.39 3.09 -8.44
CA SER A 474 -32.78 3.07 -7.99
C SER A 474 -33.05 2.34 -6.65
N TRP A 475 -32.14 1.48 -6.18
CA TRP A 475 -32.44 0.47 -5.17
C TRP A 475 -32.77 1.03 -3.78
N ASN A 476 -31.89 1.83 -3.17
CA ASN A 476 -32.03 2.20 -1.76
C ASN A 476 -33.37 2.90 -1.44
N HIS A 477 -33.90 3.68 -2.38
CA HIS A 477 -35.17 4.38 -2.20
C HIS A 477 -36.38 3.61 -2.76
N PHE A 478 -36.28 3.09 -3.99
CA PHE A 478 -37.43 2.53 -4.70
C PHE A 478 -37.56 1.02 -4.55
N TRP A 479 -36.51 0.34 -4.12
CA TRP A 479 -36.41 -1.12 -4.08
C TRP A 479 -36.81 -1.70 -5.45
N GLY A 480 -37.69 -2.70 -5.47
CA GLY A 480 -38.24 -3.26 -6.71
C GLY A 480 -39.39 -2.46 -7.34
N ASN A 481 -39.83 -1.34 -6.75
CA ASN A 481 -40.96 -0.55 -7.26
C ASN A 481 -40.50 0.52 -8.25
N ILE A 482 -39.97 0.06 -9.38
CA ILE A 482 -39.40 0.90 -10.44
C ILE A 482 -40.18 0.76 -11.76
N ASN A 483 -40.18 1.83 -12.56
CA ASN A 483 -40.75 1.86 -13.91
C ASN A 483 -40.03 2.88 -14.79
N GLU A 484 -40.29 2.86 -16.09
CA GLU A 484 -39.61 3.72 -17.06
C GLU A 484 -39.77 5.22 -16.77
N ASP A 485 -40.92 5.65 -16.23
CA ASP A 485 -41.17 7.06 -15.89
C ASP A 485 -40.33 7.52 -14.71
N ILE A 486 -40.14 6.67 -13.69
CA ILE A 486 -39.25 6.94 -12.57
C ILE A 486 -37.81 7.13 -13.07
N ILE A 487 -37.32 6.23 -13.94
CA ILE A 487 -35.96 6.31 -14.47
C ILE A 487 -35.77 7.55 -15.35
N LYS A 488 -36.73 7.87 -16.23
CA LYS A 488 -36.72 9.10 -17.04
C LYS A 488 -36.73 10.36 -16.18
N ALA A 489 -37.57 10.39 -15.15
CA ALA A 489 -37.64 11.53 -14.23
C ALA A 489 -36.36 11.68 -13.41
N ALA A 490 -35.73 10.59 -12.99
CA ALA A 490 -34.42 10.64 -12.31
C ALA A 490 -33.32 11.18 -13.23
N ALA A 491 -33.29 10.74 -14.50
CA ALA A 491 -32.37 11.27 -15.51
C ALA A 491 -32.59 12.78 -15.72
N ASP A 492 -33.84 13.23 -15.84
CA ASP A 492 -34.18 14.65 -15.96
C ASP A 492 -33.79 15.46 -14.71
N ALA A 493 -33.97 14.90 -13.52
CA ALA A 493 -33.59 15.52 -12.27
C ALA A 493 -32.07 15.68 -12.14
N LEU A 494 -31.27 14.68 -12.52
CA LEU A 494 -29.80 14.79 -12.53
C LEU A 494 -29.31 15.92 -13.44
N VAL A 495 -29.95 16.12 -14.59
CA VAL A 495 -29.60 17.21 -15.52
C VAL A 495 -30.06 18.57 -14.98
N SER A 496 -31.32 18.68 -14.56
CA SER A 496 -31.92 19.95 -14.13
C SER A 496 -31.36 20.49 -12.82
N SER A 497 -31.00 19.61 -11.87
CA SER A 497 -30.28 19.98 -10.64
C SER A 497 -28.82 20.38 -10.88
N GLY A 498 -28.26 20.04 -12.04
CA GLY A 498 -26.86 20.28 -12.38
C GLY A 498 -25.88 19.21 -11.89
N LEU A 499 -26.35 18.16 -11.19
CA LEU A 499 -25.53 17.04 -10.73
C LEU A 499 -24.84 16.31 -11.89
N ALA A 500 -25.50 16.18 -13.04
CA ALA A 500 -24.89 15.62 -14.26
C ALA A 500 -23.61 16.38 -14.66
N LYS A 501 -23.58 17.72 -14.53
CA LYS A 501 -22.40 18.54 -14.83
C LYS A 501 -21.27 18.36 -13.81
N LEU A 502 -21.57 17.80 -12.64
CA LEU A 502 -20.58 17.48 -11.60
C LEU A 502 -19.97 16.09 -11.78
N GLY A 503 -20.53 15.27 -12.68
CA GLY A 503 -20.04 13.93 -12.98
C GLY A 503 -21.03 12.81 -12.72
N TYR A 504 -22.19 13.07 -12.09
CA TYR A 504 -23.23 12.06 -11.86
C TYR A 504 -23.96 11.69 -13.17
N ILE A 505 -23.31 10.85 -13.98
CA ILE A 505 -23.75 10.56 -15.36
C ILE A 505 -24.35 9.17 -15.53
N TYR A 506 -24.10 8.22 -14.63
CA TYR A 506 -24.67 6.88 -14.71
C TYR A 506 -26.07 6.85 -14.08
N VAL A 507 -27.09 6.45 -14.84
CA VAL A 507 -28.46 6.22 -14.38
C VAL A 507 -28.68 4.72 -14.33
N ASN A 508 -28.44 4.12 -13.17
CA ASN A 508 -28.40 2.67 -13.00
C ASN A 508 -29.77 2.14 -12.55
N ILE A 509 -30.35 1.27 -13.37
CA ILE A 509 -31.54 0.50 -13.03
C ILE A 509 -31.08 -0.73 -12.23
N ASP A 510 -31.62 -0.92 -11.03
CA ASP A 510 -31.34 -2.09 -10.19
C ASP A 510 -32.34 -3.24 -10.43
N ASP A 511 -32.46 -4.20 -9.52
CA ASP A 511 -33.32 -5.40 -9.65
C ASP A 511 -34.80 -5.08 -9.99
N CYS A 512 -35.54 -6.10 -10.41
CA CYS A 512 -36.98 -6.06 -10.74
C CYS A 512 -37.37 -5.35 -12.06
N TRP A 513 -36.43 -5.04 -12.95
CA TRP A 513 -36.73 -4.42 -14.24
C TRP A 513 -37.25 -5.41 -15.32
N GLY A 514 -36.91 -6.69 -15.18
CA GLY A 514 -37.21 -7.73 -16.17
C GLY A 514 -38.52 -8.49 -15.95
N GLU A 515 -38.96 -9.19 -16.99
CA GLU A 515 -39.97 -10.25 -16.88
C GLU A 515 -39.45 -11.42 -16.05
N GLN A 516 -40.37 -12.20 -15.47
CA GLN A 516 -40.00 -13.41 -14.70
C GLN A 516 -39.35 -14.49 -15.56
N ASP A 517 -39.74 -14.55 -16.84
CA ASP A 517 -39.27 -15.55 -17.79
C ASP A 517 -38.53 -14.91 -18.97
N ARG A 518 -37.51 -15.61 -19.45
CA ARG A 518 -36.85 -15.31 -20.73
C ARG A 518 -37.82 -15.53 -21.89
N ASP A 519 -37.56 -14.88 -23.03
CA ASP A 519 -38.33 -15.16 -24.25
C ASP A 519 -38.07 -16.58 -24.78
N GLU A 520 -38.80 -17.00 -25.81
CA GLU A 520 -38.64 -18.32 -26.44
C GLU A 520 -37.23 -18.57 -27.02
N LYS A 521 -36.43 -17.51 -27.21
CA LYS A 521 -35.04 -17.58 -27.69
C LYS A 521 -34.02 -17.50 -26.56
N GLY A 522 -34.47 -17.43 -25.30
CA GLY A 522 -33.63 -17.34 -24.12
C GLY A 522 -33.15 -15.92 -23.78
N ASN A 523 -33.66 -14.86 -24.42
CA ASN A 523 -33.26 -13.49 -24.09
C ASN A 523 -33.98 -12.97 -22.84
N LEU A 524 -33.30 -12.12 -22.07
CA LEU A 524 -33.95 -11.29 -21.06
C LEU A 524 -34.93 -10.31 -21.72
N GLN A 525 -36.07 -10.07 -21.06
CA GLN A 525 -37.11 -9.17 -21.53
C GLN A 525 -37.35 -8.08 -20.48
N ALA A 526 -37.50 -6.84 -20.94
CA ALA A 526 -37.97 -5.76 -20.08
C ALA A 526 -39.42 -6.05 -19.69
N ARG A 527 -39.79 -5.79 -18.43
CA ARG A 527 -41.16 -6.01 -17.98
C ARG A 527 -42.12 -5.08 -18.69
N ASN A 528 -43.05 -5.60 -19.49
CA ASN A 528 -43.89 -4.78 -20.37
C ASN A 528 -44.84 -3.84 -19.58
N THR A 529 -45.18 -4.19 -18.35
CA THR A 529 -46.06 -3.35 -17.50
C THR A 529 -45.35 -2.15 -16.87
N THR A 530 -44.04 -2.22 -16.64
CA THR A 530 -43.26 -1.15 -16.00
C THR A 530 -42.26 -0.48 -16.95
N PHE A 531 -41.86 -1.16 -18.03
CA PHE A 531 -41.01 -0.67 -19.11
C PHE A 531 -41.61 -0.96 -20.49
N PRO A 532 -42.85 -0.50 -20.79
CA PRO A 532 -43.54 -0.79 -22.06
C PRO A 532 -42.77 -0.35 -23.31
N SER A 533 -41.89 0.65 -23.21
CA SER A 533 -41.05 1.10 -24.33
C SER A 533 -39.81 0.20 -24.57
N GLY A 534 -39.49 -0.68 -23.63
CA GLY A 534 -38.27 -1.49 -23.62
C GLY A 534 -37.00 -0.72 -23.21
N ILE A 535 -35.96 -1.46 -22.80
CA ILE A 535 -34.72 -0.86 -22.28
C ILE A 535 -33.95 -0.08 -23.34
N LYS A 536 -33.98 -0.49 -24.60
CA LYS A 536 -33.31 0.26 -25.68
C LYS A 536 -33.85 1.69 -25.80
N ALA A 537 -35.18 1.85 -25.84
CA ALA A 537 -35.78 3.19 -25.93
C ALA A 537 -35.45 4.05 -24.71
N LEU A 538 -35.37 3.43 -23.52
CA LEU A 538 -34.94 4.11 -22.30
C LEU A 538 -33.46 4.53 -22.34
N ALA A 539 -32.58 3.67 -22.86
CA ALA A 539 -31.17 4.01 -23.07
C ALA A 539 -31.03 5.18 -24.04
N ASP A 540 -31.73 5.14 -25.18
CA ASP A 540 -31.73 6.23 -26.16
C ASP A 540 -32.23 7.56 -25.52
N TYR A 541 -33.24 7.51 -24.64
CA TYR A 541 -33.69 8.67 -23.89
C TYR A 541 -32.60 9.23 -22.97
N VAL A 542 -31.97 8.36 -22.16
CA VAL A 542 -30.91 8.73 -21.21
C VAL A 542 -29.68 9.27 -21.94
N HIS A 543 -29.27 8.66 -23.06
CA HIS A 543 -28.20 9.14 -23.92
C HIS A 543 -28.52 10.50 -24.53
N GLY A 544 -29.78 10.73 -24.94
CA GLY A 544 -30.25 12.02 -25.44
C GLY A 544 -30.12 13.18 -24.42
N LYS A 545 -29.95 12.86 -23.14
CA LYS A 545 -29.69 13.81 -22.05
C LYS A 545 -28.19 13.99 -21.74
N GLY A 546 -27.32 13.31 -22.48
CA GLY A 546 -25.87 13.29 -22.23
C GLY A 546 -25.46 12.41 -21.04
N LEU A 547 -26.35 11.51 -20.59
CA LEU A 547 -26.11 10.56 -19.51
C LEU A 547 -25.82 9.17 -20.07
N LYS A 548 -25.54 8.22 -19.17
CA LYS A 548 -25.25 6.81 -19.46
C LYS A 548 -26.25 5.92 -18.73
N LEU A 549 -26.73 4.85 -19.35
CA LEU A 549 -27.68 3.94 -18.74
C LEU A 549 -26.96 2.71 -18.16
N GLY A 550 -27.23 2.41 -16.88
CA GLY A 550 -26.83 1.15 -16.26
C GLY A 550 -27.98 0.18 -16.08
N ILE A 551 -27.63 -1.10 -16.04
CA ILE A 551 -28.56 -2.21 -15.78
C ILE A 551 -27.98 -3.14 -14.72
N TYR A 552 -28.82 -4.03 -14.21
CA TYR A 552 -28.49 -5.00 -13.19
C TYR A 552 -28.81 -6.44 -13.63
N SER A 553 -27.95 -7.38 -13.23
CA SER A 553 -28.21 -8.82 -13.28
C SER A 553 -27.45 -9.52 -12.14
N SER A 554 -27.51 -10.84 -12.06
CA SER A 554 -26.78 -11.66 -11.09
C SER A 554 -25.97 -12.76 -11.78
N ALA A 555 -24.79 -13.06 -11.23
CA ALA A 555 -23.97 -14.24 -11.51
C ALA A 555 -24.57 -15.53 -10.92
N GLY A 556 -25.89 -15.69 -11.04
CA GLY A 556 -26.66 -16.84 -10.59
C GLY A 556 -27.88 -17.08 -11.48
N TYR A 557 -28.70 -18.06 -11.13
CA TYR A 557 -29.89 -18.44 -11.91
C TYR A 557 -31.01 -17.39 -11.85
N TYR A 558 -31.09 -16.66 -10.73
CA TYR A 558 -32.05 -15.60 -10.49
C TYR A 558 -31.34 -14.39 -9.91
N THR A 559 -31.93 -13.21 -10.05
CA THR A 559 -31.52 -12.04 -9.27
C THR A 559 -31.90 -12.19 -7.79
N CYS A 560 -31.33 -11.39 -6.89
CA CYS A 560 -31.60 -11.48 -5.45
C CYS A 560 -33.09 -11.42 -5.10
N SER A 561 -33.88 -10.60 -5.80
CA SER A 561 -35.33 -10.49 -5.63
C SER A 561 -36.11 -11.74 -6.06
N LYS A 562 -35.50 -12.62 -6.87
CA LYS A 562 -36.14 -13.71 -7.63
C LYS A 562 -37.26 -13.27 -8.58
N GLN A 563 -37.39 -11.97 -8.88
CA GLN A 563 -38.45 -11.47 -9.75
C GLN A 563 -38.10 -11.49 -11.24
N MET A 564 -36.85 -11.82 -11.57
CA MET A 564 -36.36 -11.97 -12.93
C MET A 564 -35.17 -12.97 -12.97
N PRO A 565 -34.86 -13.53 -14.16
CA PRO A 565 -33.72 -14.42 -14.35
C PRO A 565 -32.39 -13.69 -14.09
N GLY A 566 -31.42 -14.43 -13.53
CA GLY A 566 -30.02 -14.03 -13.54
C GLY A 566 -29.34 -14.49 -14.83
N SER A 567 -28.05 -14.22 -14.96
CA SER A 567 -27.29 -14.43 -16.20
C SER A 567 -26.35 -15.64 -16.18
N LEU A 568 -26.33 -16.44 -15.12
CA LEU A 568 -25.47 -17.63 -15.05
C LEU A 568 -25.83 -18.63 -16.17
N GLY A 569 -24.87 -18.94 -17.02
CA GLY A 569 -25.03 -19.80 -18.21
C GLY A 569 -25.61 -19.11 -19.44
N TYR A 570 -25.96 -17.82 -19.34
CA TYR A 570 -26.50 -16.99 -20.43
C TYR A 570 -25.62 -15.75 -20.70
N GLU A 571 -24.39 -15.71 -20.18
CA GLU A 571 -23.57 -14.50 -20.10
C GLU A 571 -23.32 -13.88 -21.49
N ASP A 572 -22.93 -14.69 -22.49
CA ASP A 572 -22.70 -14.22 -23.86
C ASP A 572 -23.96 -13.67 -24.53
N GLN A 573 -25.13 -14.24 -24.23
CA GLN A 573 -26.41 -13.82 -24.79
C GLN A 573 -26.91 -12.54 -24.12
N ASP A 574 -26.80 -12.47 -22.80
CA ASP A 574 -27.23 -11.32 -22.00
C ASP A 574 -26.32 -10.12 -22.25
N ALA A 575 -25.00 -10.31 -22.33
CA ALA A 575 -24.06 -9.26 -22.70
C ALA A 575 -24.39 -8.67 -24.08
N LYS A 576 -24.68 -9.51 -25.09
CA LYS A 576 -25.13 -9.05 -26.41
C LYS A 576 -26.45 -8.29 -26.34
N THR A 577 -27.39 -8.74 -25.51
CA THR A 577 -28.67 -8.08 -25.28
C THR A 577 -28.44 -6.68 -24.70
N PHE A 578 -27.67 -6.56 -23.61
CA PHE A 578 -27.31 -5.29 -23.00
C PHE A 578 -26.62 -4.34 -23.98
N ALA A 579 -25.65 -4.85 -24.75
CA ALA A 579 -24.96 -4.05 -25.76
C ALA A 579 -25.90 -3.58 -26.88
N SER A 580 -26.83 -4.43 -27.33
CA SER A 580 -27.84 -4.08 -28.35
C SER A 580 -28.83 -3.01 -27.87
N TRP A 581 -29.10 -2.99 -26.57
CA TRP A 581 -29.92 -1.97 -25.92
C TRP A 581 -29.15 -0.67 -25.65
N GLY A 582 -27.84 -0.64 -25.82
CA GLY A 582 -27.04 0.56 -25.55
C GLY A 582 -26.71 0.76 -24.06
N VAL A 583 -26.74 -0.29 -23.25
CA VAL A 583 -26.31 -0.21 -21.85
C VAL A 583 -24.83 0.18 -21.75
N ASP A 584 -24.48 0.99 -20.75
CA ASP A 584 -23.12 1.51 -20.50
C ASP A 584 -22.51 1.02 -19.18
N TYR A 585 -23.33 0.45 -18.29
CA TYR A 585 -22.92 -0.01 -16.97
C TYR A 585 -23.69 -1.29 -16.61
N LEU A 586 -23.00 -2.28 -16.04
CA LEU A 586 -23.61 -3.49 -15.48
C LEU A 586 -23.20 -3.63 -14.01
N LYS A 587 -24.19 -3.58 -13.09
CA LYS A 587 -24.06 -4.13 -11.74
C LYS A 587 -24.36 -5.63 -11.80
N TYR A 588 -23.45 -6.45 -11.30
CA TYR A 588 -23.53 -7.91 -11.44
C TYR A 588 -23.42 -8.58 -10.08
N ASP A 589 -24.56 -9.08 -9.59
CA ASP A 589 -24.75 -9.64 -8.27
C ASP A 589 -24.25 -11.09 -8.13
N ASN A 590 -24.40 -11.68 -6.95
CA ASN A 590 -23.90 -13.01 -6.59
C ASN A 590 -24.98 -13.97 -6.03
N CYS A 591 -26.23 -13.53 -5.94
CA CYS A 591 -27.37 -14.35 -5.48
C CYS A 591 -27.66 -15.56 -6.38
N TYR A 592 -28.15 -16.66 -5.77
CA TYR A 592 -28.61 -17.88 -6.46
C TYR A 592 -27.61 -18.49 -7.45
N ASN A 593 -26.32 -18.39 -7.13
CA ASN A 593 -25.27 -19.08 -7.86
C ASN A 593 -25.34 -20.62 -7.66
N ASP A 594 -24.58 -21.35 -8.47
CA ASP A 594 -24.50 -22.81 -8.48
C ASP A 594 -23.48 -23.39 -7.46
N GLY A 595 -23.03 -22.57 -6.51
CA GLY A 595 -21.97 -22.92 -5.56
C GLY A 595 -20.55 -22.79 -6.11
N SER A 596 -20.39 -22.42 -7.39
CA SER A 596 -19.07 -22.09 -7.94
C SER A 596 -18.57 -20.75 -7.41
N LYS A 597 -17.24 -20.61 -7.37
CA LYS A 597 -16.58 -19.46 -6.75
C LYS A 597 -16.78 -18.20 -7.60
N PRO A 598 -16.87 -17.01 -6.97
CA PRO A 598 -16.89 -15.73 -7.71
C PRO A 598 -15.72 -15.60 -8.69
N MET A 599 -14.52 -16.06 -8.30
CA MET A 599 -13.32 -16.03 -9.15
C MET A 599 -13.46 -16.84 -10.44
N ASP A 600 -14.40 -17.78 -10.51
CA ASP A 600 -14.67 -18.57 -11.73
C ASP A 600 -15.81 -17.95 -12.56
N ARG A 601 -16.87 -17.46 -11.91
CA ARG A 601 -18.08 -16.92 -12.58
C ARG A 601 -17.90 -15.53 -13.17
N TYR A 602 -17.36 -14.59 -12.42
CA TYR A 602 -17.25 -13.19 -12.86
C TYR A 602 -16.38 -12.99 -14.12
N PRO A 603 -15.26 -13.73 -14.30
CA PRO A 603 -14.51 -13.72 -15.56
C PRO A 603 -15.30 -14.19 -16.79
N VAL A 604 -16.37 -15.00 -16.64
CA VAL A 604 -17.22 -15.42 -17.77
C VAL A 604 -17.97 -14.21 -18.32
N MET A 605 -18.68 -13.47 -17.45
CA MET A 605 -19.38 -12.26 -17.86
C MET A 605 -18.43 -11.16 -18.33
N THR A 606 -17.24 -11.04 -17.73
CA THR A 606 -16.20 -10.11 -18.24
C THR A 606 -15.88 -10.35 -19.71
N ARG A 607 -15.64 -11.61 -20.09
CA ARG A 607 -15.36 -11.99 -21.48
C ARG A 607 -16.56 -11.74 -22.38
N ALA A 608 -17.77 -12.08 -21.91
CA ALA A 608 -19.00 -11.85 -22.63
C ALA A 608 -19.19 -10.37 -22.99
N LEU A 609 -19.02 -9.46 -22.01
CA LEU A 609 -19.09 -8.01 -22.20
C LEU A 609 -18.03 -7.52 -23.19
N MET A 610 -16.77 -7.95 -23.03
CA MET A 610 -15.68 -7.56 -23.94
C MET A 610 -15.94 -8.03 -25.39
N ASN A 611 -16.54 -9.21 -25.57
CA ASN A 611 -16.86 -9.77 -26.88
C ASN A 611 -17.99 -9.02 -27.60
N THR A 612 -18.76 -8.18 -26.91
CA THR A 612 -19.79 -7.36 -27.56
C THR A 612 -19.21 -6.23 -28.39
N GLY A 613 -17.97 -5.79 -28.10
CA GLY A 613 -17.36 -4.61 -28.70
C GLY A 613 -17.88 -3.27 -28.19
N ARG A 614 -18.88 -3.25 -27.30
CA ARG A 614 -19.35 -2.04 -26.61
C ARG A 614 -18.65 -1.91 -25.25
N PRO A 615 -18.01 -0.78 -24.93
CA PRO A 615 -17.50 -0.53 -23.58
C PRO A 615 -18.66 -0.44 -22.58
N ILE A 616 -18.70 -1.37 -21.63
CA ILE A 616 -19.67 -1.41 -20.52
C ILE A 616 -18.87 -1.41 -19.22
N TYR A 617 -19.15 -0.46 -18.33
CA TYR A 617 -18.57 -0.41 -17.00
C TYR A 617 -19.03 -1.63 -16.21
N TYR A 618 -18.11 -2.43 -15.69
CA TYR A 618 -18.46 -3.69 -15.03
C TYR A 618 -18.24 -3.63 -13.51
N SER A 619 -19.34 -3.65 -12.76
CA SER A 619 -19.37 -3.51 -11.30
C SER A 619 -19.74 -4.83 -10.65
N LEU A 620 -18.80 -5.42 -9.92
CA LEU A 620 -18.97 -6.69 -9.23
C LEU A 620 -19.71 -6.45 -7.90
N CYS A 621 -20.68 -7.33 -7.59
CA CYS A 621 -21.48 -7.28 -6.38
C CYS A 621 -21.57 -8.67 -5.74
N GLU A 622 -20.42 -9.14 -5.25
CA GLU A 622 -20.24 -10.39 -4.49
C GLU A 622 -19.99 -10.17 -2.99
N TRP A 623 -20.13 -8.93 -2.54
CA TRP A 623 -20.16 -8.53 -1.13
C TRP A 623 -18.86 -8.75 -0.35
N GLY A 624 -17.72 -8.75 -1.03
CA GLY A 624 -16.42 -9.06 -0.43
C GLY A 624 -16.10 -10.56 -0.40
N ASP A 625 -16.94 -11.42 -0.99
CA ASP A 625 -16.76 -12.87 -0.98
C ASP A 625 -15.46 -13.26 -1.68
N MET A 626 -14.62 -13.98 -0.93
CA MET A 626 -13.24 -14.30 -1.32
C MET A 626 -12.37 -13.08 -1.67
N HIS A 627 -12.61 -11.92 -1.05
CA HIS A 627 -11.77 -10.73 -1.10
C HIS A 627 -11.51 -10.21 -2.53
N PRO A 628 -12.52 -9.65 -3.21
CA PRO A 628 -12.41 -9.15 -4.58
C PRO A 628 -11.33 -8.08 -4.78
N ALA A 629 -10.94 -7.36 -3.73
CA ALA A 629 -9.79 -6.46 -3.81
C ALA A 629 -8.48 -7.14 -4.26
N LEU A 630 -8.35 -8.46 -4.11
CA LEU A 630 -7.17 -9.23 -4.54
C LEU A 630 -7.18 -9.64 -6.02
N TRP A 631 -8.34 -9.60 -6.69
CA TRP A 631 -8.53 -10.19 -8.02
C TRP A 631 -9.46 -9.43 -8.96
N GLY A 632 -10.33 -8.58 -8.43
CA GLY A 632 -11.37 -7.83 -9.13
C GLY A 632 -10.79 -6.83 -10.12
N ASP A 633 -9.59 -6.31 -9.89
CA ASP A 633 -8.89 -5.39 -10.81
C ASP A 633 -8.58 -6.02 -12.17
N LYS A 634 -8.57 -7.36 -12.23
CA LYS A 634 -8.38 -8.11 -13.46
C LYS A 634 -9.68 -8.38 -14.21
N VAL A 635 -10.83 -8.13 -13.57
CA VAL A 635 -12.13 -8.69 -13.97
C VAL A 635 -13.15 -7.58 -14.18
N GLY A 636 -13.19 -6.59 -13.30
CA GLY A 636 -14.16 -5.50 -13.27
C GLY A 636 -13.54 -4.13 -13.07
N ASN A 637 -14.39 -3.11 -13.21
CA ASN A 637 -14.06 -1.70 -12.98
C ASN A 637 -14.26 -1.27 -11.52
N SER A 638 -15.15 -1.95 -10.80
CA SER A 638 -15.26 -1.86 -9.33
C SER A 638 -15.80 -3.16 -8.76
N TRP A 639 -15.62 -3.35 -7.46
CA TRP A 639 -16.10 -4.53 -6.74
C TRP A 639 -16.55 -4.19 -5.33
N ARG A 640 -17.72 -4.70 -4.95
CA ARG A 640 -18.27 -4.54 -3.60
C ARG A 640 -17.34 -5.20 -2.59
N THR A 641 -16.90 -4.47 -1.58
CA THR A 641 -15.99 -5.02 -0.55
C THR A 641 -16.71 -5.58 0.67
N THR A 642 -18.02 -5.37 0.76
CA THR A 642 -18.82 -5.55 1.96
C THR A 642 -20.24 -6.01 1.64
N GLY A 643 -20.97 -6.47 2.65
CA GLY A 643 -22.43 -6.56 2.60
C GLY A 643 -23.10 -5.20 2.32
N ASP A 644 -24.42 -5.21 2.13
CA ASP A 644 -25.16 -4.01 1.78
C ASP A 644 -25.11 -2.95 2.90
N ILE A 645 -25.11 -1.69 2.50
CA ILE A 645 -25.31 -0.56 3.40
C ILE A 645 -26.80 -0.44 3.77
N GLU A 646 -27.05 0.17 4.91
CA GLU A 646 -28.38 0.63 5.32
C GLU A 646 -28.27 2.10 5.72
N ASP A 647 -29.38 2.85 5.65
CA ASP A 647 -29.44 4.26 6.04
C ASP A 647 -29.41 4.46 7.57
N THR A 648 -28.33 4.00 8.19
CA THR A 648 -28.02 4.14 9.60
C THR A 648 -26.54 4.41 9.79
N TRP A 649 -26.20 5.18 10.83
CA TRP A 649 -24.82 5.52 11.18
C TRP A 649 -23.93 4.28 11.36
N ASP A 650 -24.42 3.29 12.10
CA ASP A 650 -23.66 2.08 12.42
C ASP A 650 -23.37 1.24 11.17
N SER A 651 -24.35 1.10 10.27
CA SER A 651 -24.15 0.41 8.99
C SER A 651 -23.11 1.15 8.16
N MET A 652 -23.29 2.45 7.90
CA MET A 652 -22.37 3.28 7.11
C MET A 652 -20.92 3.19 7.63
N ILE A 653 -20.72 3.33 8.93
CA ILE A 653 -19.40 3.27 9.54
C ILE A 653 -18.79 1.86 9.46
N SER A 654 -19.60 0.80 9.64
CA SER A 654 -19.09 -0.57 9.50
C SER A 654 -18.62 -0.88 8.07
N ARG A 655 -19.35 -0.40 7.04
CA ARG A 655 -18.94 -0.51 5.63
C ARG A 655 -17.64 0.24 5.36
N ALA A 656 -17.50 1.44 5.92
CA ALA A 656 -16.26 2.22 5.82
C ALA A 656 -15.06 1.49 6.45
N ASP A 657 -15.23 0.92 7.64
CA ASP A 657 -14.17 0.18 8.35
C ASP A 657 -13.74 -1.09 7.61
N GLU A 658 -14.68 -1.85 7.04
CA GLU A 658 -14.39 -3.05 6.26
C GLU A 658 -13.68 -2.72 4.93
N ASN A 659 -14.13 -1.66 4.24
CA ASN A 659 -13.55 -1.22 2.97
C ASN A 659 -12.12 -0.65 3.12
N GLU A 660 -11.84 0.07 4.21
CA GLU A 660 -10.53 0.68 4.47
C GLU A 660 -9.39 -0.35 4.44
N ALA A 661 -9.65 -1.57 4.91
CA ALA A 661 -8.68 -2.66 4.91
C ALA A 661 -8.14 -2.99 3.51
N PHE A 662 -8.89 -2.65 2.46
CA PHE A 662 -8.56 -2.91 1.07
C PHE A 662 -8.02 -1.70 0.31
N ALA A 663 -7.79 -0.57 0.98
CA ALA A 663 -7.39 0.69 0.36
C ALA A 663 -6.20 0.61 -0.59
N LYS A 664 -5.24 -0.30 -0.35
CA LYS A 664 -4.05 -0.45 -1.19
C LYS A 664 -4.31 -1.07 -2.58
N TYR A 665 -5.48 -1.64 -2.80
CA TYR A 665 -5.80 -2.34 -4.05
C TYR A 665 -6.58 -1.47 -5.04
N ALA A 666 -7.25 -0.41 -4.57
CA ALA A 666 -7.92 0.54 -5.43
C ALA A 666 -6.91 1.39 -6.21
N ARG A 667 -7.16 1.56 -7.51
CA ARG A 667 -6.33 2.31 -8.45
C ARG A 667 -7.13 2.67 -9.71
N PRO A 668 -6.67 3.60 -10.55
CA PRO A 668 -7.27 3.86 -11.85
C PRO A 668 -7.54 2.55 -12.62
N GLY A 669 -8.79 2.38 -13.06
CA GLY A 669 -9.30 1.18 -13.72
C GLY A 669 -10.05 0.20 -12.80
N GLY A 670 -9.85 0.25 -11.47
CA GLY A 670 -10.40 -0.72 -10.52
C GLY A 670 -10.58 -0.17 -9.10
N TRP A 671 -11.82 -0.04 -8.65
CA TRP A 671 -12.16 0.63 -7.37
C TRP A 671 -12.85 -0.30 -6.37
N ASN A 672 -12.46 -0.18 -5.09
CA ASN A 672 -13.24 -0.78 -4.02
C ASN A 672 -14.58 -0.04 -3.87
N ASP A 673 -15.66 -0.81 -3.73
CA ASP A 673 -17.02 -0.30 -3.61
C ASP A 673 -17.61 -0.64 -2.22
N PRO A 674 -17.65 0.32 -1.28
CA PRO A 674 -18.32 0.16 0.02
C PRO A 674 -19.85 0.29 -0.05
N ASP A 675 -20.44 0.21 -1.25
CA ASP A 675 -21.87 0.32 -1.57
C ASP A 675 -22.36 1.76 -1.82
N MET A 676 -23.65 1.90 -2.16
CA MET A 676 -24.27 3.16 -2.58
C MET A 676 -24.37 4.21 -1.47
N LEU A 677 -24.52 5.49 -1.85
CA LEU A 677 -24.70 6.61 -0.92
C LEU A 677 -26.14 6.67 -0.40
N GLU A 678 -26.29 6.74 0.91
CA GLU A 678 -27.60 6.89 1.60
C GLU A 678 -28.01 8.35 1.81
N VAL A 679 -27.19 9.29 1.33
CA VAL A 679 -27.38 10.73 1.53
C VAL A 679 -28.75 11.18 1.04
N GLY A 680 -29.61 11.58 1.99
CA GLY A 680 -30.95 12.10 1.72
C GLY A 680 -32.09 11.09 1.86
N ASN A 681 -31.84 9.87 2.34
CA ASN A 681 -32.91 8.87 2.58
C ASN A 681 -33.64 9.04 3.93
N GLY A 682 -33.08 9.82 4.85
CA GLY A 682 -33.76 10.33 6.06
C GLY A 682 -33.44 9.59 7.37
N GLY A 683 -32.65 8.52 7.33
CA GLY A 683 -32.26 7.71 8.49
C GLY A 683 -31.02 8.22 9.24
N MET A 684 -30.26 9.15 8.66
CA MET A 684 -29.11 9.80 9.30
C MET A 684 -29.28 11.32 9.37
N THR A 685 -28.57 11.96 10.30
CA THR A 685 -28.50 13.42 10.42
C THR A 685 -27.66 14.05 9.29
N LYS A 686 -27.77 15.36 9.09
CA LYS A 686 -26.95 16.10 8.10
C LYS A 686 -25.45 15.89 8.32
N ASP A 687 -24.98 15.98 9.56
CA ASP A 687 -23.56 15.78 9.90
C ASP A 687 -23.10 14.34 9.60
N GLU A 688 -23.94 13.35 9.88
CA GLU A 688 -23.65 11.95 9.56
C GLU A 688 -23.59 11.71 8.05
N TYR A 689 -24.47 12.34 7.27
CA TYR A 689 -24.38 12.31 5.81
C TYR A 689 -23.16 13.03 5.25
N ILE A 690 -22.71 14.12 5.90
CA ILE A 690 -21.44 14.79 5.57
C ILE A 690 -20.26 13.84 5.83
N VAL A 691 -20.27 13.09 6.93
CA VAL A 691 -19.26 12.06 7.21
C VAL A 691 -19.30 10.97 6.14
N HIS A 692 -20.49 10.42 5.84
CA HIS A 692 -20.71 9.40 4.82
C HIS A 692 -20.10 9.82 3.48
N PHE A 693 -20.54 10.96 2.95
CA PHE A 693 -20.07 11.46 1.67
C PHE A 693 -18.55 11.73 1.66
N SER A 694 -18.01 12.28 2.76
CA SER A 694 -16.57 12.55 2.88
C SER A 694 -15.73 11.28 2.90
N ILE A 695 -16.19 10.23 3.60
CA ILE A 695 -15.49 8.94 3.68
C ILE A 695 -15.52 8.25 2.32
N TRP A 696 -16.67 8.20 1.65
CA TRP A 696 -16.78 7.63 0.30
C TRP A 696 -15.88 8.37 -0.70
N ALA A 697 -15.91 9.70 -0.64
CA ALA A 697 -15.10 10.53 -1.52
C ALA A 697 -13.59 10.32 -1.27
N ILE A 698 -13.12 10.39 -0.02
CA ILE A 698 -11.71 10.22 0.28
C ILE A 698 -11.23 8.77 0.02
N SER A 699 -12.14 7.80 0.08
CA SER A 699 -11.88 6.39 -0.17
C SER A 699 -11.89 6.00 -1.65
N LYS A 700 -12.17 6.93 -2.57
CA LYS A 700 -12.24 6.66 -4.02
C LYS A 700 -13.29 5.58 -4.32
N ALA A 701 -14.35 5.54 -3.51
CA ALA A 701 -15.52 4.73 -3.75
C ALA A 701 -16.30 5.28 -4.96
N PRO A 702 -17.05 4.45 -5.70
CA PRO A 702 -18.12 4.94 -6.56
C PRO A 702 -19.06 5.86 -5.77
N LEU A 703 -19.42 7.01 -6.35
CA LEU A 703 -20.40 7.93 -5.77
C LEU A 703 -21.75 7.72 -6.47
N LEU A 704 -22.41 6.62 -6.14
CA LEU A 704 -23.75 6.29 -6.64
C LEU A 704 -24.80 6.77 -5.64
N LEU A 705 -25.59 7.77 -6.02
CA LEU A 705 -26.68 8.32 -5.23
C LEU A 705 -27.79 7.26 -5.08
N GLY A 706 -28.23 6.98 -3.84
CA GLY A 706 -29.31 6.04 -3.54
C GLY A 706 -30.65 6.68 -3.17
N CYS A 707 -30.74 8.02 -3.11
CA CYS A 707 -31.97 8.72 -2.74
C CYS A 707 -32.87 9.08 -3.94
N ASP A 708 -34.06 9.61 -3.68
CA ASP A 708 -34.91 10.15 -4.74
C ASP A 708 -34.40 11.52 -5.23
N VAL A 709 -33.60 11.49 -6.30
CA VAL A 709 -33.01 12.67 -6.94
C VAL A 709 -34.04 13.69 -7.44
N ARG A 710 -35.31 13.29 -7.60
CA ARG A 710 -36.40 14.17 -8.07
C ARG A 710 -36.87 15.13 -6.97
N ASN A 711 -36.58 14.82 -5.72
CA ASN A 711 -37.06 15.55 -4.55
C ASN A 711 -35.98 15.68 -3.46
N MET A 712 -34.78 16.11 -3.85
CA MET A 712 -33.71 16.40 -2.90
C MET A 712 -33.98 17.68 -2.13
N THR A 713 -33.68 17.66 -0.83
CA THR A 713 -33.62 18.88 -0.03
C THR A 713 -32.38 19.71 -0.39
N ASP A 714 -32.39 21.00 -0.03
CA ASP A 714 -31.21 21.86 -0.19
C ASP A 714 -29.99 21.31 0.56
N ASP A 715 -30.19 20.73 1.75
CA ASP A 715 -29.14 20.07 2.52
C ASP A 715 -28.55 18.86 1.78
N THR A 716 -29.39 18.04 1.15
CA THR A 716 -28.95 16.90 0.33
C THR A 716 -28.14 17.39 -0.88
N LEU A 717 -28.63 18.41 -1.59
CA LEU A 717 -27.95 19.00 -2.74
C LEU A 717 -26.62 19.68 -2.35
N GLU A 718 -26.55 20.30 -1.18
CA GLU A 718 -25.30 20.88 -0.66
C GLU A 718 -24.23 19.80 -0.45
N ILE A 719 -24.61 18.64 0.11
CA ILE A 719 -23.69 17.53 0.37
C ILE A 719 -23.19 16.92 -0.94
N VAL A 720 -24.11 16.45 -1.77
CA VAL A 720 -23.77 15.70 -3.00
C VAL A 720 -23.33 16.62 -4.13
N GLY A 721 -23.59 17.93 -4.03
CA GLY A 721 -23.15 18.95 -4.97
C GLY A 721 -21.78 19.56 -4.68
N ASN A 722 -21.11 19.16 -3.60
CA ASN A 722 -19.83 19.76 -3.20
C ASN A 722 -18.69 19.38 -4.15
N LYS A 723 -18.37 20.30 -5.07
CA LYS A 723 -17.33 20.16 -6.09
C LYS A 723 -15.93 19.88 -5.52
N GLU A 724 -15.62 20.41 -4.34
CA GLU A 724 -14.28 20.24 -3.75
C GLU A 724 -14.10 18.84 -3.17
N VAL A 725 -15.14 18.28 -2.55
CA VAL A 725 -15.15 16.91 -2.05
C VAL A 725 -15.17 15.92 -3.22
N ILE A 726 -15.99 16.17 -4.25
CA ILE A 726 -15.99 15.38 -5.49
C ILE A 726 -14.60 15.38 -6.15
N ALA A 727 -13.90 16.52 -6.19
CA ALA A 727 -12.56 16.58 -6.76
C ALA A 727 -11.52 15.75 -5.99
N VAL A 728 -11.75 15.43 -4.71
CA VAL A 728 -10.91 14.49 -3.95
C VAL A 728 -11.19 13.04 -4.35
N ASN A 729 -12.44 12.69 -4.66
CA ASN A 729 -12.81 11.38 -5.18
C ASN A 729 -12.29 11.17 -6.60
N GLN A 730 -12.42 12.20 -7.44
CA GLN A 730 -12.05 12.20 -8.87
C GLN A 730 -10.60 12.64 -9.12
N ASP A 731 -9.74 12.63 -8.10
CA ASP A 731 -8.34 13.01 -8.26
C ASP A 731 -7.60 11.97 -9.13
N PRO A 732 -6.86 12.40 -10.17
CA PRO A 732 -6.26 11.49 -11.15
C PRO A 732 -5.11 10.64 -10.57
N LEU A 733 -4.59 10.96 -9.39
CA LEU A 733 -3.64 10.09 -8.71
C LEU A 733 -4.30 8.79 -8.25
N GLY A 734 -5.62 8.82 -7.98
CA GLY A 734 -6.41 7.62 -7.77
C GLY A 734 -6.04 6.79 -6.54
N ILE A 735 -5.47 7.41 -5.50
CA ILE A 735 -5.06 6.72 -4.28
C ILE A 735 -6.17 6.82 -3.22
N GLN A 736 -6.76 5.68 -2.87
CA GLN A 736 -7.70 5.55 -1.76
C GLN A 736 -7.01 5.88 -0.42
N ALA A 737 -7.68 6.68 0.41
CA ALA A 737 -7.18 7.00 1.75
C ALA A 737 -7.24 5.82 2.70
N LYS A 738 -6.32 5.86 3.67
CA LYS A 738 -6.29 4.96 4.82
C LYS A 738 -6.57 5.73 6.09
N LYS A 739 -7.01 5.00 7.12
CA LYS A 739 -7.06 5.50 8.48
C LYS A 739 -5.64 5.50 9.04
N VAL A 740 -5.01 6.67 9.08
CA VAL A 740 -3.62 6.82 9.51
C VAL A 740 -3.48 6.90 11.03
N ARG A 741 -4.56 7.27 11.73
CA ARG A 741 -4.60 7.35 13.19
C ARG A 741 -6.01 7.14 13.70
N TRP A 742 -6.13 6.51 14.87
CA TRP A 742 -7.37 6.45 15.63
C TRP A 742 -7.09 6.54 17.14
N GLU A 743 -7.94 7.24 17.88
CA GLU A 743 -7.86 7.34 19.33
C GLU A 743 -9.28 7.31 19.89
N GLY A 744 -9.72 6.16 20.37
CA GLY A 744 -11.13 5.98 20.73
C GLY A 744 -12.02 6.22 19.51
N ASP A 745 -12.89 7.22 19.60
CA ASP A 745 -13.84 7.57 18.53
C ASP A 745 -13.28 8.61 17.55
N GLN A 746 -12.06 9.11 17.75
CA GLN A 746 -11.45 10.11 16.89
C GLN A 746 -10.57 9.45 15.83
N GLU A 747 -10.79 9.78 14.57
CA GLU A 747 -10.08 9.18 13.45
C GLU A 747 -9.46 10.24 12.54
N VAL A 748 -8.31 9.89 11.98
CA VAL A 748 -7.61 10.67 10.96
C VAL A 748 -7.43 9.79 9.74
N TRP A 749 -7.98 10.24 8.62
CA TRP A 749 -7.83 9.61 7.32
C TRP A 749 -7.04 10.52 6.40
N ALA A 750 -6.14 9.95 5.62
CA ALA A 750 -5.35 10.72 4.67
C ALA A 750 -4.98 9.95 3.42
N ALA A 751 -4.88 10.68 2.31
CA ALA A 751 -4.31 10.21 1.05
C ALA A 751 -3.51 11.32 0.37
N PRO A 752 -2.40 10.99 -0.31
CA PRO A 752 -1.83 11.90 -1.29
C PRO A 752 -2.82 12.13 -2.43
N LEU A 753 -2.79 13.35 -2.99
CA LEU A 753 -3.50 13.76 -4.18
C LEU A 753 -2.50 14.25 -5.24
N SER A 754 -2.98 14.37 -6.47
CA SER A 754 -2.24 15.02 -7.56
C SER A 754 -1.72 16.42 -7.17
N GLY A 755 -0.53 16.76 -7.66
CA GLY A 755 0.12 18.03 -7.36
C GLY A 755 0.63 18.14 -5.92
N TYR A 756 0.98 17.01 -5.29
CA TYR A 756 1.58 16.93 -3.94
C TYR A 756 0.72 17.55 -2.84
N ARG A 757 -0.58 17.61 -3.08
CA ARG A 757 -1.57 17.94 -2.06
C ARG A 757 -1.90 16.69 -1.27
N ILE A 758 -2.47 16.86 -0.08
CA ILE A 758 -2.96 15.75 0.74
C ILE A 758 -4.42 16.00 1.06
N ALA A 759 -5.26 15.00 0.82
CA ALA A 759 -6.60 14.96 1.39
C ALA A 759 -6.47 14.56 2.86
N LEU A 760 -7.08 15.33 3.74
CA LEU A 760 -7.15 15.04 5.17
C LEU A 760 -8.62 15.03 5.59
N LEU A 761 -9.03 13.99 6.31
CA LEU A 761 -10.34 13.90 6.92
C LEU A 761 -10.19 13.59 8.42
N LEU A 762 -10.78 14.45 9.25
CA LEU A 762 -10.84 14.31 10.69
C LEU A 762 -12.27 13.90 11.06
N VAL A 763 -12.46 12.71 11.61
CA VAL A 763 -13.79 12.17 11.95
C VAL A 763 -13.91 12.02 13.46
N ASN A 764 -15.08 12.34 13.99
CA ASN A 764 -15.43 12.03 15.37
C ASN A 764 -16.68 11.14 15.39
N ARG A 765 -16.48 9.87 15.71
CA ARG A 765 -17.56 8.86 15.84
C ARG A 765 -18.28 8.91 17.18
N GLY A 766 -17.82 9.74 18.10
CA GLY A 766 -18.31 9.76 19.48
C GLY A 766 -19.47 10.73 19.66
N PRO A 767 -20.21 10.60 20.78
CA PRO A 767 -21.39 11.41 21.06
C PRO A 767 -21.07 12.84 21.55
N TRP A 768 -19.79 13.17 21.73
CA TRP A 768 -19.34 14.46 22.30
C TRP A 768 -18.40 15.16 21.35
N ARG A 769 -18.36 16.49 21.42
CA ARG A 769 -17.42 17.29 20.65
C ARG A 769 -15.98 17.06 21.12
N TYR A 770 -15.07 16.69 20.22
CA TYR A 770 -13.66 16.43 20.53
C TYR A 770 -12.70 17.19 19.61
N ALA A 771 -11.51 17.48 20.11
CA ALA A 771 -10.40 17.93 19.28
C ALA A 771 -9.79 16.71 18.57
N VAL A 772 -9.80 16.71 17.25
CA VAL A 772 -9.13 15.69 16.43
C VAL A 772 -7.88 16.33 15.83
N THR A 773 -6.74 15.66 15.97
CA THR A 773 -5.43 16.21 15.56
C THR A 773 -4.74 15.29 14.58
N ALA A 774 -4.45 15.79 13.38
CA ALA A 774 -3.58 15.16 12.42
C ALA A 774 -2.17 15.71 12.54
N LYS A 775 -1.19 14.84 12.74
CA LYS A 775 0.22 15.23 12.74
C LYS A 775 0.84 14.99 11.37
N TRP A 776 1.78 15.82 10.97
CA TRP A 776 2.51 15.69 9.70
C TRP A 776 3.18 14.33 9.55
N GLU A 777 3.75 13.80 10.64
CA GLU A 777 4.33 12.45 10.69
C GLU A 777 3.32 11.33 10.36
N ASP A 778 2.03 11.52 10.68
CA ASP A 778 0.98 10.52 10.44
C ASP A 778 0.54 10.52 8.97
N ILE A 779 0.70 11.63 8.26
CA ILE A 779 0.12 11.85 6.92
C ILE A 779 1.17 12.07 5.82
N GLY A 780 2.45 11.77 6.11
CA GLY A 780 3.52 11.83 5.12
C GLY A 780 4.00 13.24 4.76
N ILE A 781 3.79 14.22 5.64
CA ILE A 781 4.35 15.57 5.52
C ILE A 781 5.60 15.68 6.40
N PRO A 782 6.71 16.29 5.95
CA PRO A 782 7.84 16.57 6.82
C PRO A 782 7.42 17.41 8.04
N PRO A 783 7.88 17.08 9.27
CA PRO A 783 7.39 17.73 10.49
C PRO A 783 7.51 19.27 10.52
N ASN A 784 8.50 19.83 9.83
CA ASN A 784 8.77 21.27 9.79
C ASN A 784 8.16 21.97 8.57
N SER A 785 7.46 21.26 7.69
CA SER A 785 6.82 21.89 6.53
C SER A 785 5.66 22.79 6.97
N VAL A 786 5.64 23.98 6.40
CA VAL A 786 4.53 24.92 6.48
C VAL A 786 3.47 24.50 5.47
N VAL A 787 2.23 24.42 5.92
CA VAL A 787 1.10 23.93 5.12
C VAL A 787 -0.05 24.92 5.19
N GLU A 788 -0.63 25.19 4.02
CA GLU A 788 -1.94 25.83 3.90
C GLU A 788 -3.04 24.77 3.86
N ALA A 789 -4.13 25.01 4.58
CA ALA A 789 -5.27 24.11 4.65
C ALA A 789 -6.52 24.78 4.07
N ARG A 790 -7.16 24.11 3.12
CA ARG A 790 -8.46 24.47 2.54
C ARG A 790 -9.53 23.58 3.18
N ASP A 791 -10.46 24.15 3.95
CA ASP A 791 -11.65 23.43 4.44
C ASP A 791 -12.66 23.30 3.28
N LEU A 792 -13.00 22.06 2.94
CA LEU A 792 -13.81 21.75 1.76
C LEU A 792 -15.31 21.90 2.01
N TRP A 793 -15.74 21.82 3.27
CA TRP A 793 -17.15 21.99 3.65
C TRP A 793 -17.47 23.45 3.96
N GLU A 794 -16.50 24.20 4.45
CA GLU A 794 -16.66 25.65 4.66
C GLU A 794 -16.23 26.49 3.45
N HIS A 795 -15.76 25.85 2.37
CA HIS A 795 -15.27 26.50 1.16
C HIS A 795 -14.28 27.65 1.43
N LYS A 796 -13.40 27.48 2.42
CA LYS A 796 -12.46 28.53 2.85
C LYS A 796 -11.06 28.01 3.07
N THR A 797 -10.07 28.80 2.63
CA THR A 797 -8.68 28.58 3.03
C THR A 797 -8.49 29.16 4.42
N LEU A 798 -7.96 28.37 5.34
CA LEU A 798 -7.69 28.82 6.69
C LEU A 798 -6.56 29.86 6.66
N THR A 799 -6.75 30.98 7.34
CA THR A 799 -5.79 32.09 7.36
C THR A 799 -4.50 31.75 8.11
N LYS A 800 -4.58 30.78 9.02
CA LYS A 800 -3.43 30.26 9.75
C LYS A 800 -2.68 29.25 8.89
N GLN A 801 -1.36 29.38 8.83
CA GLN A 801 -0.47 28.34 8.34
C GLN A 801 -0.15 27.33 9.45
N PHE A 802 -0.04 26.06 9.07
CA PHE A 802 0.14 24.95 10.00
C PHE A 802 1.54 24.37 9.88
N VAL A 803 2.14 24.04 11.02
CA VAL A 803 3.46 23.39 11.11
C VAL A 803 3.35 22.26 12.13
N GLY A 804 3.86 21.09 11.78
CA GLY A 804 3.85 19.86 12.59
C GLY A 804 2.50 19.17 12.74
N ASN A 805 1.39 19.90 12.79
CA ASN A 805 0.04 19.33 12.90
C ASN A 805 -1.07 20.32 12.52
N LEU A 806 -2.27 19.76 12.31
CA LEU A 806 -3.54 20.48 12.25
C LEU A 806 -4.51 19.85 13.26
N SER A 807 -5.09 20.67 14.13
CA SER A 807 -6.11 20.26 15.11
C SER A 807 -7.39 21.04 14.90
N ALA A 808 -8.53 20.35 14.93
CA ALA A 808 -9.86 20.95 14.80
C ALA A 808 -10.85 20.35 15.79
N MET A 809 -11.78 21.17 16.28
CA MET A 809 -12.90 20.72 17.12
C MET A 809 -14.01 20.15 16.23
N VAL A 810 -14.27 18.86 16.34
CA VAL A 810 -15.25 18.12 15.54
C VAL A 810 -16.45 17.76 16.42
N GLY A 811 -17.67 18.02 15.91
CA GLY A 811 -18.94 17.71 16.59
C GLY A 811 -19.19 16.22 16.77
N SER A 812 -20.28 15.88 17.45
CA SER A 812 -20.74 14.48 17.54
C SER A 812 -21.08 13.98 16.14
N HIS A 813 -20.59 12.80 15.77
CA HIS A 813 -20.84 12.15 14.47
C HIS A 813 -20.61 13.11 13.27
N ALA A 814 -19.58 13.95 13.37
CA ALA A 814 -19.25 14.94 12.37
C ALA A 814 -17.82 14.74 11.86
N CYS A 815 -17.46 15.45 10.79
CA CYS A 815 -16.09 15.50 10.29
C CYS A 815 -15.64 16.90 9.91
N LYS A 816 -14.34 17.03 9.65
CA LYS A 816 -13.72 18.14 8.95
C LYS A 816 -12.84 17.59 7.84
N MET A 817 -13.05 18.08 6.62
CA MET A 817 -12.30 17.64 5.45
C MET A 817 -11.46 18.80 4.91
N TYR A 818 -10.18 18.53 4.66
CA TYR A 818 -9.24 19.51 4.17
C TYR A 818 -8.47 19.01 2.95
N ILE A 819 -8.09 19.95 2.09
CA ILE A 819 -6.93 19.79 1.22
C ILE A 819 -5.77 20.54 1.86
N LEU A 820 -4.69 19.82 2.10
CA LEU A 820 -3.43 20.35 2.60
C LEU A 820 -2.47 20.58 1.44
N LYS A 821 -1.87 21.76 1.41
CA LYS A 821 -0.84 22.12 0.44
C LYS A 821 0.43 22.54 1.19
N PRO A 822 1.47 21.70 1.20
CA PRO A 822 2.80 22.12 1.65
C PRO A 822 3.30 23.30 0.79
N ILE A 823 3.81 24.34 1.45
CA ILE A 823 4.32 25.56 0.80
C ILE A 823 5.80 25.84 1.10
N SER A 824 6.45 24.99 1.91
CA SER A 824 7.88 25.07 2.25
C SER A 824 8.52 23.70 2.46
#